data_AF-A0A1Q3E8C2-F1
#
_entry.id   AF-A0A1Q3E8C2-F1
#
_cell.length_a   1.000
_cell.length_b   1.000
_cell.length_c   1.000
_cell.angle_alpha   90.00
_cell.angle_beta   90.00
_cell.angle_gamma   90.00
#
_symmetry.space_group_name_H-M   'P 1'
#
loop_
_entity.id
_entity.type
_entity.pdbx_description
1 polymer ?
#
loop_
_entity_poly.entity_id
_entity_poly.type
_entity_poly.pdbx_seq_one_letter_code
_entity_poly.pdbx_strand_id
1 'polypeptide(L)'
;MGYLLSNEEPIPSNPRNARAYHSTKHFDIGTLTGALATRLQNQPNVEILCDTPISSLGVAENGLLEVHLASGQKVNPTHIVSALPLPVLNNLLSPTSSLPHLTANPSSSVVVLNLIFPQTQPRLHPAGFGYLIPRPPSGYTLDNPGILGTVFDSCALSAQDSDAGNFTKMTVMMGGPNPITPSHTDLDAVLKQLSVHLTAPDDFLKVLPDPIYTRTHRHVDCIPTPTPGHLERMEELKVTLAKGVWSGRLESLMSDHDTLHNESPSAPKLAATSNMTSHSQSHPSIPPFSASFTDSNLKVARSIYFKTLIGGTVALTVAMFAIFSIYWGALWKSPEHPLQGWIVDFDQSTIGNAVVQALEASSASGKITWSQVPSSNFAGPSEVGNDVVEQKTWIAVVVNANATSNLQSAVASFDSSYNGSSAITVYGNQARSENGYNAVLLPTVQAVLLSASQKFAQSYATNLASSSSSSNLTNLLARAPQIITQPISFVVNDLKPFDIPVATAMTYVGLIYTLILSFFIVNISLSARLMSGLETHLTTASIIRLRLLSSFVTYLFLSLFYSLLSRAFQVDFSRKFGAAGFVLFWMLNWAGMLSVGLALEAMLTLMTMKGVPFFMILLIISNVSVCFLPIDVLPGIYRYGYAFPFYNISCAVRTILFGTKNNLGLNFGVLIAWTAISCITLPFFQWFMRRKHISELNGTMEPDEKVAD
;
A
#
# COMPACT_ATOMS: atom_id res chain seq x y z
N MET A 1 26.69 15.31 -10.16
CA MET A 1 26.85 13.84 -10.25
C MET A 1 28.31 13.35 -10.23
N GLY A 2 29.33 14.22 -10.36
CA GLY A 2 30.75 13.83 -10.37
C GLY A 2 31.42 13.53 -9.03
N TYR A 3 30.75 13.68 -7.88
CA TYR A 3 31.36 13.44 -6.56
C TYR A 3 31.27 11.98 -6.06
N LEU A 4 30.62 11.08 -6.82
CA LEU A 4 30.50 9.67 -6.46
C LEU A 4 31.45 8.74 -7.23
N LEU A 5 32.26 9.26 -8.16
CA LEU A 5 33.14 8.45 -9.02
C LEU A 5 34.64 8.72 -8.83
N SER A 6 35.04 9.68 -8.01
CA SER A 6 36.45 9.91 -7.67
C SER A 6 36.64 9.86 -6.16
N ASN A 7 36.98 8.67 -5.68
CA ASN A 7 37.80 8.35 -4.50
C ASN A 7 37.40 6.95 -3.98
N GLU A 8 37.85 5.90 -4.67
CA GLU A 8 38.09 4.63 -3.97
C GLU A 8 39.26 4.85 -3.01
N GLU A 9 38.94 5.28 -1.79
CA GLU A 9 39.87 5.31 -0.66
C GLU A 9 40.28 3.88 -0.26
N PRO A 10 41.50 3.71 0.27
CA PRO A 10 42.12 2.39 0.45
C PRO A 10 41.30 1.48 1.36
N ILE A 11 41.14 0.24 0.90
CA ILE A 11 40.55 -0.88 1.65
C ILE A 11 41.29 -1.03 2.99
N PRO A 12 40.58 -1.23 4.12
CA PRO A 12 41.22 -1.44 5.41
C PRO A 12 42.21 -2.61 5.34
N SER A 13 43.44 -2.37 5.79
CA SER A 13 44.56 -3.33 5.77
C SER A 13 44.32 -4.61 6.58
N ASN A 14 43.30 -4.62 7.45
CA ASN A 14 42.91 -5.78 8.23
C ASN A 14 41.85 -6.64 7.48
N PRO A 15 42.16 -7.91 7.15
CA PRO A 15 41.27 -8.78 6.37
C PRO A 15 39.92 -9.09 7.06
N ARG A 16 39.82 -9.00 8.40
CA ARG A 16 38.52 -9.10 9.11
C ARG A 16 37.62 -7.89 8.86
N ASN A 17 38.20 -6.69 8.86
CA ASN A 17 37.46 -5.45 8.66
C ASN A 17 37.04 -5.28 7.19
N ALA A 18 37.85 -5.78 6.25
CA ALA A 18 37.50 -5.82 4.83
C ALA A 18 36.27 -6.73 4.56
N ARG A 19 36.17 -7.89 5.23
CA ARG A 19 34.99 -8.79 5.08
C ARG A 19 33.70 -8.21 5.66
N ALA A 20 33.79 -7.51 6.80
CA ALA A 20 32.63 -6.85 7.41
C ALA A 20 32.09 -5.70 6.53
N TYR A 21 32.98 -5.01 5.80
CA TYR A 21 32.63 -3.93 4.90
C TYR A 21 32.11 -4.40 3.53
N HIS A 22 32.58 -5.56 3.05
CA HIS A 22 32.18 -6.05 1.73
C HIS A 22 30.69 -6.45 1.68
N SER A 23 29.98 -5.82 0.74
CA SER A 23 28.76 -6.36 0.13
C SER A 23 29.16 -7.55 -0.75
N THR A 24 28.65 -8.75 -0.47
CA THR A 24 28.69 -9.85 -1.44
C THR A 24 27.99 -9.39 -2.70
N LYS A 25 28.65 -9.41 -3.87
CA LYS A 25 28.20 -9.40 -5.30
C LYS A 25 26.69 -9.27 -5.64
N HIS A 26 25.92 -8.52 -4.87
CA HIS A 26 24.49 -8.33 -4.95
C HIS A 26 24.22 -6.83 -4.93
N PHE A 27 23.39 -6.44 -5.88
CA PHE A 27 23.11 -5.10 -6.38
C PHE A 27 22.92 -4.05 -5.28
N ASP A 28 23.86 -3.10 -5.16
CA ASP A 28 23.68 -1.87 -4.41
C ASP A 28 23.20 -0.73 -5.32
N ILE A 29 22.92 0.45 -4.76
CA ILE A 29 22.49 1.61 -5.57
C ILE A 29 23.61 2.13 -6.49
N GLY A 30 24.88 1.87 -6.16
CA GLY A 30 26.03 2.17 -7.03
C GLY A 30 26.06 1.29 -8.28
N THR A 31 25.52 0.07 -8.19
CA THR A 31 25.40 -0.84 -9.33
C THR A 31 24.48 -0.27 -10.41
N LEU A 32 23.42 0.45 -10.03
CA LEU A 32 22.53 1.13 -10.97
C LEU A 32 23.26 2.21 -11.76
N THR A 33 24.03 3.07 -11.09
CA THR A 33 24.78 4.14 -11.76
C THR A 33 25.93 3.58 -12.60
N GLY A 34 26.61 2.55 -12.12
CA GLY A 34 27.64 1.82 -12.88
C GLY A 34 27.09 1.15 -14.14
N ALA A 35 25.93 0.50 -14.04
CA ALA A 35 25.26 -0.12 -15.19
C ALA A 35 24.79 0.93 -16.21
N LEU A 36 24.27 2.07 -15.74
CA LEU A 36 23.89 3.19 -16.62
C LEU A 36 25.11 3.76 -17.34
N ALA A 37 26.21 4.02 -16.63
CA ALA A 37 27.45 4.50 -17.22
C ALA A 37 27.99 3.52 -18.28
N THR A 38 28.05 2.23 -17.94
CA THR A 38 28.49 1.17 -18.87
C THR A 38 27.59 1.11 -20.11
N ARG A 39 26.27 1.20 -19.93
CA ARG A 39 25.31 1.16 -21.05
C ARG A 39 25.46 2.36 -21.98
N LEU A 40 25.70 3.54 -21.42
CA LEU A 40 25.87 4.80 -22.16
C LEU A 40 27.21 4.86 -22.87
N GLN A 41 28.31 4.41 -22.24
CA GLN A 41 29.64 4.33 -22.87
C GLN A 41 29.64 3.40 -24.09
N ASN A 42 28.79 2.38 -24.09
CA ASN A 42 28.65 1.45 -25.22
C ASN A 42 27.74 1.97 -26.35
N GLN A 43 27.14 3.17 -26.23
CA GLN A 43 26.34 3.76 -27.29
C GLN A 43 27.22 4.59 -28.24
N PRO A 44 27.15 4.38 -29.56
CA PRO A 44 28.02 5.08 -30.52
C PRO A 44 27.75 6.59 -30.64
N ASN A 45 26.61 7.06 -30.11
CA ASN A 45 26.17 8.45 -30.18
C ASN A 45 26.27 9.19 -28.84
N VAL A 46 26.96 8.62 -27.85
CA VAL A 46 27.11 9.22 -26.50
C VAL A 46 28.59 9.31 -26.15
N GLU A 47 29.02 10.50 -25.75
CA GLU A 47 30.35 10.75 -25.21
C GLU A 47 30.22 11.16 -23.73
N ILE A 48 30.95 10.47 -22.85
CA ILE A 48 30.97 10.79 -21.41
C ILE A 48 32.34 11.36 -21.06
N LEU A 49 32.35 12.64 -20.71
CA LEU A 49 33.55 13.35 -20.26
C LEU A 49 33.58 13.39 -18.73
N CYS A 50 34.38 12.50 -18.13
CA CYS A 50 34.67 12.50 -16.70
C CYS A 50 35.69 13.60 -16.37
N ASP A 51 35.71 14.05 -15.11
CA ASP A 51 36.68 15.01 -14.57
C ASP A 51 36.86 16.29 -15.41
N THR A 52 35.81 16.67 -16.13
CA THR A 52 35.80 17.82 -17.04
C THR A 52 34.79 18.86 -16.55
N PRO A 53 35.13 19.68 -15.54
CA PRO A 53 34.22 20.66 -14.99
C PRO A 53 33.97 21.80 -16.00
N ILE A 54 32.72 22.29 -16.01
CA ILE A 54 32.30 23.46 -16.78
C ILE A 54 32.70 24.71 -15.99
N SER A 55 33.27 25.71 -16.66
CA SER A 55 33.67 26.99 -16.07
C SER A 55 32.64 28.09 -16.32
N SER A 56 31.97 28.10 -17.48
CA SER A 56 30.86 29.01 -17.75
C SER A 56 29.89 28.47 -18.81
N LEU A 57 28.68 29.02 -18.78
CA LEU A 57 27.55 28.70 -19.65
C LEU A 57 26.89 30.01 -20.10
N GLY A 58 26.59 30.15 -21.39
CA GLY A 58 25.95 31.34 -21.91
C GLY A 58 25.39 31.21 -23.32
N VAL A 59 24.88 32.32 -23.82
CA VAL A 59 24.46 32.48 -25.22
C VAL A 59 25.29 33.61 -25.81
N ALA A 60 26.00 33.35 -26.91
CA ALA A 60 26.79 34.36 -27.61
C ALA A 60 25.92 35.39 -28.34
N GLU A 61 26.55 36.49 -28.76
CA GLU A 61 25.90 37.57 -29.53
C GLU A 61 25.26 37.08 -30.84
N ASN A 62 25.79 36.01 -31.43
CA ASN A 62 25.23 35.37 -32.63
C ASN A 62 24.07 34.39 -32.32
N GLY A 63 23.65 34.29 -31.06
CA GLY A 63 22.54 33.43 -30.61
C GLY A 63 22.92 31.95 -30.42
N LEU A 64 24.19 31.56 -30.59
CA LEU A 64 24.63 30.18 -30.33
C LEU A 64 24.84 29.94 -28.82
N LEU A 65 24.56 28.73 -28.36
CA LEU A 65 24.85 28.33 -26.98
C LEU A 65 26.34 28.05 -26.84
N GLU A 66 26.92 28.44 -25.71
CA GLU A 66 28.35 28.30 -25.45
C GLU A 66 28.56 27.67 -24.07
N VAL A 67 29.33 26.58 -24.05
CA VAL A 67 29.79 25.89 -22.85
C VAL A 67 31.31 25.99 -22.82
N HIS A 68 31.85 26.61 -21.78
CA HIS A 68 33.29 26.68 -21.56
C HIS A 68 33.70 25.64 -20.54
N LEU A 69 34.69 24.83 -20.88
CA LEU A 69 35.27 23.84 -19.98
C LEU A 69 36.42 24.48 -19.19
N ALA A 70 36.71 23.97 -18.01
CA ALA A 70 37.84 24.44 -17.21
C ALA A 70 39.20 24.21 -17.89
N SER A 71 39.28 23.27 -18.84
CA SER A 71 40.45 23.03 -19.70
C SER A 71 40.70 24.14 -20.71
N GLY A 72 39.79 25.12 -20.86
CA GLY A 72 39.85 26.18 -21.86
C GLY A 72 39.20 25.83 -23.20
N GLN A 73 38.74 24.58 -23.38
CA GLN A 73 37.97 24.17 -24.55
C GLN A 73 36.55 24.75 -24.54
N LYS A 74 36.04 25.08 -25.73
CA LYS A 74 34.68 25.61 -25.93
C LYS A 74 33.84 24.62 -26.74
N VAL A 75 32.60 24.41 -26.30
CA VAL A 75 31.63 23.52 -26.95
C VAL A 75 30.36 24.31 -27.26
N ASN A 76 29.81 24.14 -28.46
CA ASN A 76 28.64 24.88 -28.94
C ASN A 76 27.46 23.92 -29.23
N PRO A 77 26.72 23.49 -28.21
CA PRO A 77 25.62 22.55 -28.39
C PRO A 77 24.37 23.23 -28.97
N THR A 78 23.47 22.44 -29.57
CA THR A 78 22.15 22.94 -29.99
C THR A 78 21.18 23.10 -28.81
N HIS A 79 21.31 22.24 -27.80
CA HIS A 79 20.47 22.16 -26.62
C HIS A 79 21.31 21.75 -25.41
N ILE A 80 20.96 22.26 -24.23
CA ILE A 80 21.64 21.95 -22.97
C ILE A 80 20.60 21.43 -21.98
N VAL A 81 20.88 20.29 -21.35
CA VAL A 81 20.09 19.77 -20.23
C VAL A 81 20.98 19.80 -18.98
N SER A 82 20.63 20.64 -18.02
CA SER A 82 21.37 20.79 -16.78
C SER A 82 20.80 19.90 -15.68
N ALA A 83 21.60 18.91 -15.27
CA ALA A 83 21.37 18.06 -14.11
C ALA A 83 22.18 18.53 -12.87
N LEU A 84 22.69 19.76 -12.89
CA LEU A 84 23.49 20.32 -11.80
C LEU A 84 22.59 20.88 -10.69
N PRO A 85 23.09 20.93 -9.43
CA PRO A 85 22.42 21.70 -8.38
C PRO A 85 22.20 23.15 -8.82
N LEU A 86 21.02 23.71 -8.55
CA LEU A 86 20.63 25.05 -9.02
C LEU A 86 21.63 26.17 -8.63
N PRO A 87 22.20 26.21 -7.41
CA PRO A 87 23.22 27.21 -7.06
C PRO A 87 24.52 27.06 -7.87
N VAL A 88 24.88 25.82 -8.23
CA VAL A 88 26.05 25.57 -9.09
C VAL A 88 25.77 26.06 -10.50
N LEU A 89 24.57 25.78 -11.04
CA LEU A 89 24.15 26.30 -12.34
C LEU A 89 24.19 27.83 -12.36
N ASN A 90 23.67 28.49 -11.32
CA ASN A 90 23.67 29.96 -11.19
C ASN A 90 25.08 30.56 -11.36
N ASN A 91 26.08 29.94 -10.74
CA ASN A 91 27.46 30.43 -10.78
C ASN A 91 28.13 30.24 -12.14
N LEU A 92 27.60 29.36 -13.00
CA LEU A 92 28.10 29.14 -14.35
C LEU A 92 27.48 30.12 -15.36
N LEU A 93 26.31 30.71 -15.07
CA LEU A 93 25.62 31.58 -16.01
C LEU A 93 26.30 32.94 -16.15
N SER A 94 26.42 33.41 -17.38
CA SER A 94 26.87 34.77 -17.67
C SER A 94 25.81 35.81 -17.24
N PRO A 95 26.19 37.05 -16.88
CA PRO A 95 25.23 38.09 -16.47
C PRO A 95 24.13 38.37 -17.51
N THR A 96 24.47 38.26 -18.80
CA THR A 96 23.58 38.44 -19.95
C THR A 96 22.61 37.29 -20.19
N SER A 97 22.81 36.15 -19.51
CA SER A 97 22.02 34.92 -19.66
C SER A 97 21.53 34.39 -18.31
N SER A 98 21.36 35.28 -17.33
CA SER A 98 20.95 34.94 -15.97
C SER A 98 19.53 34.38 -15.91
N LEU A 99 19.26 33.56 -14.89
CA LEU A 99 17.97 32.93 -14.66
C LEU A 99 17.49 33.24 -13.24
N PRO A 100 16.18 33.43 -13.04
CA PRO A 100 15.63 33.75 -11.72
C PRO A 100 15.63 32.53 -10.79
N HIS A 101 15.55 32.78 -9.48
CA HIS A 101 15.24 31.80 -8.43
C HIS A 101 16.21 30.62 -8.23
N LEU A 102 17.32 30.55 -8.96
CA LEU A 102 18.28 29.44 -8.85
C LEU A 102 18.93 29.29 -7.46
N THR A 103 18.97 30.36 -6.67
CA THR A 103 19.53 30.39 -5.31
C THR A 103 18.46 30.59 -4.23
N ALA A 104 17.18 30.57 -4.60
CA ALA A 104 16.08 30.90 -3.68
C ALA A 104 15.81 29.84 -2.61
N ASN A 105 16.17 28.58 -2.87
CA ASN A 105 16.01 27.50 -1.91
C ASN A 105 17.36 27.21 -1.22
N PRO A 106 17.42 27.21 0.13
CA PRO A 106 18.61 26.80 0.84
C PRO A 106 18.84 25.29 0.64
N SER A 107 20.08 24.87 0.84
CA SER A 107 20.44 23.45 0.89
C SER A 107 20.92 23.08 2.29
N SER A 108 20.64 21.85 2.67
CA SER A 108 21.04 21.28 3.95
C SER A 108 22.23 20.34 3.76
N SER A 109 23.14 20.38 4.73
CA SER A 109 24.28 19.48 4.80
C SER A 109 23.98 18.35 5.79
N VAL A 110 24.34 17.12 5.42
CA VAL A 110 24.13 15.94 6.26
C VAL A 110 25.46 15.22 6.45
N VAL A 111 25.69 14.72 7.65
CA VAL A 111 26.79 13.79 7.94
C VAL A 111 26.20 12.41 8.19
N VAL A 112 26.74 11.42 7.48
CA VAL A 112 26.33 10.02 7.56
C VAL A 112 27.48 9.23 8.18
N LEU A 113 27.24 8.59 9.32
CA LEU A 113 28.17 7.70 10.00
C LEU A 113 27.68 6.26 9.85
N ASN A 114 28.46 5.45 9.16
CA ASN A 114 28.27 4.01 9.11
C ASN A 114 29.08 3.39 10.26
N LEU A 115 28.42 2.66 11.14
CA LEU A 115 29.02 2.01 12.30
C LEU A 115 28.79 0.50 12.21
N ILE A 116 29.86 -0.27 12.37
CA ILE A 116 29.80 -1.73 12.42
C ILE A 116 30.26 -2.18 13.79
N PHE A 117 29.40 -2.92 14.48
CA PHE A 117 29.66 -3.48 15.79
C PHE A 117 29.85 -5.00 15.72
N PRO A 118 30.60 -5.60 16.66
CA PRO A 118 30.59 -7.04 16.83
C PRO A 118 29.18 -7.52 17.22
N GLN A 119 28.80 -8.75 16.87
CA GLN A 119 27.53 -9.29 17.33
C GLN A 119 27.52 -9.42 18.87
N THR A 120 26.46 -8.92 19.50
CA THR A 120 26.24 -9.07 20.94
C THR A 120 25.00 -9.92 21.22
N GLN A 121 25.00 -10.63 22.35
CA GLN A 121 23.80 -11.23 22.94
C GLN A 121 23.63 -10.63 24.35
N PRO A 122 22.54 -9.88 24.62
CA PRO A 122 21.43 -9.53 23.72
C PRO A 122 21.85 -8.59 22.57
N ARG A 123 21.06 -8.54 21.49
CA ARG A 123 21.30 -7.65 20.34
C ARG A 123 21.36 -6.17 20.80
N LEU A 124 22.13 -5.36 20.07
CA LEU A 124 22.30 -3.93 20.36
C LEU A 124 21.02 -3.12 20.16
N HIS A 125 20.18 -3.52 19.21
CA HIS A 125 18.92 -2.86 18.89
C HIS A 125 17.80 -3.89 18.59
N PRO A 126 16.52 -3.50 18.71
CA PRO A 126 15.40 -4.35 18.31
C PRO A 126 15.37 -4.58 16.79
N ALA A 127 14.63 -5.59 16.34
CA ALA A 127 14.40 -5.81 14.92
C ALA A 127 13.51 -4.70 14.33
N GLY A 128 13.89 -4.17 13.17
CA GLY A 128 13.14 -3.12 12.48
C GLY A 128 14.01 -2.39 11.45
N PHE A 129 13.42 -1.43 10.74
CA PHE A 129 14.15 -0.59 9.78
C PHE A 129 15.13 0.37 10.48
N GLY A 130 14.76 0.90 11.64
CA GLY A 130 15.47 1.97 12.33
C GLY A 130 14.51 2.87 13.09
N TYR A 131 14.97 4.06 13.47
CA TYR A 131 14.14 5.06 14.15
C TYR A 131 14.52 6.48 13.71
N LEU A 132 13.57 7.41 13.92
CA LEU A 132 13.74 8.85 13.73
C LEU A 132 13.66 9.55 15.08
N ILE A 133 14.38 10.66 15.22
CA ILE A 133 14.39 11.45 16.44
C ILE A 133 13.63 12.75 16.19
N PRO A 134 12.53 12.99 16.91
CA PRO A 134 11.84 14.27 16.85
C PRO A 134 12.75 15.40 17.29
N ARG A 135 12.60 16.56 16.63
CA ARG A 135 13.36 17.76 16.97
C ARG A 135 13.10 18.17 18.44
N PRO A 136 14.15 18.39 19.25
CA PRO A 136 14.00 18.94 20.59
C PRO A 136 13.50 20.40 20.54
N PRO A 137 12.58 20.82 21.43
CA PRO A 137 12.04 22.18 21.45
C PRO A 137 13.12 23.26 21.63
N SER A 138 14.18 22.97 22.39
CA SER A 138 15.29 23.86 22.71
C SER A 138 16.42 23.88 21.67
N GLY A 139 16.29 23.13 20.58
CA GLY A 139 17.38 22.92 19.62
C GLY A 139 18.42 21.89 20.08
N TYR A 140 19.46 21.70 19.27
CA TYR A 140 20.52 20.71 19.50
C TYR A 140 21.66 21.30 20.34
N THR A 141 22.26 20.48 21.21
CA THR A 141 23.37 20.84 22.11
C THR A 141 24.50 19.81 21.97
N LEU A 142 25.66 20.02 22.60
CA LEU A 142 26.71 18.99 22.65
C LEU A 142 26.20 17.66 23.24
N ASP A 143 25.27 17.73 24.20
CA ASP A 143 24.62 16.57 24.82
C ASP A 143 23.50 15.96 23.97
N ASN A 144 23.16 16.60 22.84
CA ASN A 144 22.24 16.06 21.84
C ASN A 144 22.74 16.47 20.45
N PRO A 145 23.70 15.71 19.86
CA PRO A 145 24.49 16.11 18.69
C PRO A 145 23.69 16.28 17.38
N GLY A 146 22.36 16.13 17.43
CA GLY A 146 21.50 16.34 16.27
C GLY A 146 21.40 15.13 15.35
N ILE A 147 21.37 13.94 15.95
CA ILE A 147 20.97 12.71 15.23
C ILE A 147 19.53 12.90 14.73
N LEU A 148 19.34 12.79 13.43
CA LEU A 148 18.04 12.83 12.77
C LEU A 148 17.34 11.47 12.86
N GLY A 149 18.13 10.41 12.79
CA GLY A 149 17.68 9.03 12.87
C GLY A 149 18.83 8.04 12.70
N THR A 150 18.51 6.77 12.88
CA THR A 150 19.45 5.67 12.71
C THR A 150 18.75 4.52 11.99
N VAL A 151 19.38 4.04 10.92
CA VAL A 151 18.94 2.87 10.16
C VAL A 151 19.67 1.64 10.70
N PHE A 152 18.94 0.54 10.86
CA PHE A 152 19.47 -0.75 11.28
C PHE A 152 19.77 -1.58 10.04
N ASP A 153 20.91 -1.33 9.38
CA ASP A 153 21.24 -1.88 8.07
C ASP A 153 21.23 -3.41 8.05
N SER A 154 21.75 -4.05 9.10
CA SER A 154 21.72 -5.52 9.23
C SER A 154 20.30 -6.11 9.37
N CYS A 155 19.28 -5.29 9.67
CA CYS A 155 17.86 -5.69 9.62
C CYS A 155 17.19 -5.31 8.30
N ALA A 156 17.45 -4.12 7.79
CA ALA A 156 16.80 -3.60 6.58
C ALA A 156 17.35 -4.22 5.28
N LEU A 157 18.64 -4.53 5.26
CA LEU A 157 19.39 -4.95 4.08
C LEU A 157 20.31 -6.14 4.40
N SER A 158 19.81 -7.11 5.18
CA SER A 158 20.58 -8.29 5.62
C SER A 158 21.23 -9.09 4.49
N ALA A 159 20.68 -9.01 3.26
CA ALA A 159 21.24 -9.63 2.06
C ALA A 159 22.59 -9.03 1.60
N GLN A 160 22.97 -7.85 2.09
CA GLN A 160 24.27 -7.21 1.82
C GLN A 160 25.37 -7.71 2.77
N ASP A 161 25.03 -8.51 3.79
CA ASP A 161 25.99 -8.99 4.77
C ASP A 161 26.58 -10.33 4.33
N SER A 162 27.84 -10.29 3.88
CA SER A 162 28.63 -11.47 3.46
C SER A 162 28.63 -12.62 4.47
N ASP A 163 28.63 -12.26 5.76
CA ASP A 163 28.65 -13.16 6.91
C ASP A 163 27.43 -12.81 7.79
N ALA A 164 26.22 -12.99 7.24
CA ALA A 164 24.96 -12.72 7.92
C ALA A 164 24.94 -13.34 9.32
N GLY A 165 24.93 -12.49 10.34
CA GLY A 165 24.90 -12.89 11.75
C GLY A 165 26.12 -12.50 12.56
N ASN A 166 27.30 -12.24 11.99
CA ASN A 166 28.51 -11.98 12.80
C ASN A 166 28.70 -10.53 13.27
N PHE A 167 27.98 -9.59 12.66
CA PHE A 167 28.12 -8.15 12.91
C PHE A 167 26.76 -7.46 12.99
N THR A 168 26.75 -6.27 13.58
CA THR A 168 25.59 -5.37 13.57
C THR A 168 25.97 -4.07 12.87
N LYS A 169 25.37 -3.78 11.72
CA LYS A 169 25.59 -2.55 10.95
C LYS A 169 24.47 -1.55 11.20
N MET A 170 24.84 -0.30 11.40
CA MET A 170 23.89 0.80 11.53
C MET A 170 24.42 2.09 10.91
N THR A 171 23.50 2.88 10.36
CA THR A 171 23.78 4.14 9.70
C THR A 171 23.12 5.27 10.46
N VAL A 172 23.94 6.14 11.03
CA VAL A 172 23.50 7.32 11.79
C VAL A 172 23.53 8.54 10.88
N MET A 173 22.43 9.28 10.83
CA MET A 173 22.32 10.50 10.04
C MET A 173 22.21 11.70 10.96
N MET A 174 23.01 12.74 10.70
CA MET A 174 23.06 13.96 11.51
C MET A 174 23.07 15.21 10.62
N GLY A 175 22.61 16.34 11.17
CA GLY A 175 22.63 17.64 10.48
C GLY A 175 21.25 18.01 9.91
N GLY A 176 21.17 18.19 8.59
CA GLY A 176 19.95 18.64 7.93
C GLY A 176 19.78 20.16 8.03
N PRO A 177 18.62 20.68 8.47
CA PRO A 177 18.37 22.12 8.52
C PRO A 177 19.15 22.86 9.62
N ASN A 178 19.84 22.13 10.52
CA ASN A 178 20.63 22.71 11.60
C ASN A 178 22.11 22.42 11.39
N PRO A 179 22.99 23.41 11.63
CA PRO A 179 24.43 23.23 11.48
C PRO A 179 24.96 22.27 12.56
N ILE A 180 25.83 21.35 12.13
CA ILE A 180 26.57 20.43 13.00
C ILE A 180 28.04 20.83 13.00
N THR A 181 28.66 20.80 14.17
CA THR A 181 30.09 21.08 14.36
C THR A 181 30.88 19.77 14.40
N PRO A 182 32.21 19.79 14.16
CA PRO A 182 33.05 18.59 14.29
C PRO A 182 32.91 17.88 15.64
N SER A 183 32.67 18.63 16.72
CA SER A 183 32.43 18.09 18.06
C SER A 183 31.14 17.28 18.19
N HIS A 184 30.11 17.57 17.38
CA HIS A 184 28.88 16.76 17.35
C HIS A 184 29.07 15.44 16.59
N THR A 185 30.02 15.41 15.67
CA THR A 185 30.30 14.24 14.84
C THR A 185 31.41 13.34 15.40
N ASP A 186 31.91 13.70 16.58
CA ASP A 186 32.89 12.91 17.31
C ASP A 186 32.31 11.54 17.69
N LEU A 187 33.11 10.49 17.56
CA LEU A 187 32.63 9.12 17.73
C LEU A 187 32.12 8.88 19.15
N ASP A 188 32.81 9.41 20.16
CA ASP A 188 32.43 9.21 21.57
C ASP A 188 31.10 9.91 21.88
N ALA A 189 30.90 11.12 21.33
CA ALA A 189 29.64 11.84 21.43
C ALA A 189 28.48 11.07 20.78
N VAL A 190 28.71 10.49 19.59
CA VAL A 190 27.71 9.71 18.86
C VAL A 190 27.38 8.40 19.59
N LEU A 191 28.38 7.67 20.07
CA LEU A 191 28.18 6.41 20.81
C LEU A 191 27.45 6.64 22.13
N LYS A 192 27.81 7.70 22.87
CA LYS A 192 27.11 8.10 24.10
C LYS A 192 25.64 8.41 23.84
N GLN A 193 25.33 9.07 22.72
CA GLN A 193 23.94 9.38 22.40
C GLN A 193 23.17 8.14 21.89
N LEU A 194 23.81 7.27 21.11
CA LEU A 194 23.20 6.02 20.65
C LEU A 194 22.88 5.08 21.82
N SER A 195 23.74 5.01 22.84
CA SER A 195 23.46 4.17 24.01
C SER A 195 22.20 4.63 24.73
N VAL A 196 21.95 5.95 24.83
CA VAL A 196 20.70 6.50 25.38
C VAL A 196 19.49 6.10 24.54
N HIS A 197 19.58 6.10 23.20
CA HIS A 197 18.46 5.77 22.32
C HIS A 197 18.13 4.27 22.27
N LEU A 198 19.14 3.42 22.39
CA LEU A 198 19.01 1.97 22.21
C LEU A 198 18.75 1.22 23.51
N THR A 199 18.78 1.91 24.65
CA THR A 199 18.66 1.30 25.98
C THR A 199 17.35 1.68 26.64
N ALA A 200 16.72 0.72 27.32
CA ALA A 200 15.49 0.97 28.07
C ALA A 200 15.78 1.90 29.28
N PRO A 201 14.80 2.69 29.75
CA PRO A 201 14.97 3.62 30.87
C PRO A 201 15.44 2.98 32.18
N ASP A 202 15.36 1.65 32.33
CA ASP A 202 15.73 0.93 33.55
C ASP A 202 17.13 0.31 33.50
N ASP A 203 17.87 0.47 32.39
CA ASP A 203 19.15 -0.22 32.14
C ASP A 203 20.29 0.76 31.75
N PHE A 204 20.48 1.84 32.52
CA PHE A 204 21.47 2.91 32.25
C PHE A 204 22.96 2.47 32.18
N LEU A 205 23.26 1.17 32.34
CA LEU A 205 24.62 0.62 32.33
C LEU A 205 25.01 -0.08 31.02
N LYS A 206 24.13 -0.13 30.01
CA LYS A 206 24.45 -0.76 28.72
C LYS A 206 25.36 0.14 27.86
N VAL A 207 26.67 0.05 28.11
CA VAL A 207 27.69 0.68 27.26
C VAL A 207 27.73 -0.06 25.93
N LEU A 208 27.59 0.69 24.82
CA LEU A 208 27.77 0.11 23.48
C LEU A 208 29.24 -0.32 23.32
N PRO A 209 29.51 -1.49 22.73
CA PRO A 209 30.89 -1.89 22.45
C PRO A 209 31.52 -0.94 21.44
N ASP A 210 32.85 -0.86 21.43
CA ASP A 210 33.54 -0.09 20.41
C ASP A 210 33.24 -0.67 19.01
N PRO A 211 32.89 0.18 18.03
CA PRO A 211 32.68 -0.27 16.67
C PRO A 211 33.97 -0.82 16.08
N ILE A 212 33.90 -1.98 15.43
CA ILE A 212 35.04 -2.59 14.73
C ILE A 212 35.40 -1.84 13.45
N TYR A 213 34.46 -1.04 12.93
CA TYR A 213 34.66 -0.19 11.77
C TYR A 213 33.71 0.99 11.81
N THR A 214 34.23 2.17 11.45
CA THR A 214 33.47 3.40 11.33
C THR A 214 33.82 4.08 10.00
N ARG A 215 32.81 4.66 9.35
CA ARG A 215 33.01 5.47 8.14
C ARG A 215 32.10 6.67 8.15
N THR A 216 32.69 7.84 8.04
CA THR A 216 31.99 9.12 8.06
C THR A 216 32.01 9.76 6.68
N HIS A 217 30.83 10.10 6.16
CA HIS A 217 30.68 10.88 4.94
C HIS A 217 30.00 12.21 5.24
N ARG A 218 30.65 13.31 4.86
CA ARG A 218 30.06 14.64 4.95
C ARG A 218 29.53 15.06 3.59
N HIS A 219 28.21 15.18 3.49
CA HIS A 219 27.53 15.64 2.29
C HIS A 219 27.14 17.10 2.47
N VAL A 220 27.93 17.98 1.85
CA VAL A 220 27.71 19.44 1.90
C VAL A 220 26.63 19.81 0.88
N ASP A 221 25.67 20.62 1.31
CA ASP A 221 24.57 21.17 0.47
C ASP A 221 23.86 20.13 -0.40
N CYS A 222 23.68 18.94 0.16
CA CYS A 222 23.23 17.76 -0.55
C CYS A 222 21.71 17.60 -0.64
N ILE A 223 20.96 18.27 0.25
CA ILE A 223 19.49 18.22 0.27
C ILE A 223 18.95 19.63 0.02
N PRO A 224 18.49 19.94 -1.21
CA PRO A 224 17.73 21.15 -1.48
C PRO A 224 16.46 21.18 -0.63
N THR A 225 16.15 22.32 -0.01
CA THR A 225 14.97 22.48 0.85
C THR A 225 13.98 23.45 0.20
N PRO A 226 12.92 22.95 -0.46
CA PRO A 226 11.88 23.81 -1.03
C PRO A 226 11.20 24.65 0.05
N THR A 227 11.22 25.97 -0.11
CA THR A 227 10.52 26.91 0.79
C THR A 227 9.16 27.33 0.21
N PRO A 228 8.22 27.87 1.02
CA PRO A 228 6.96 28.39 0.50
C PRO A 228 7.15 29.29 -0.73
N GLY A 229 6.30 29.14 -1.74
CA GLY A 229 6.45 29.80 -3.04
C GLY A 229 7.34 29.05 -4.05
N HIS A 230 7.83 27.85 -3.72
CA HIS A 230 8.75 27.10 -4.59
C HIS A 230 8.13 26.78 -5.96
N LEU A 231 6.87 26.37 -6.00
CA LEU A 231 6.19 25.98 -7.24
C LEU A 231 6.03 27.18 -8.19
N GLU A 232 5.65 28.33 -7.64
CA GLU A 232 5.52 29.58 -8.39
C GLU A 232 6.88 30.01 -8.96
N ARG A 233 7.95 29.90 -8.16
CA ARG A 233 9.32 30.19 -8.62
C ARG A 233 9.79 29.24 -9.72
N MET A 234 9.44 27.95 -9.66
CA MET A 234 9.79 26.99 -10.72
C MET A 234 9.00 27.25 -12.00
N GLU A 235 7.74 27.66 -11.91
CA GLU A 235 6.94 28.06 -13.08
C GLU A 235 7.51 29.32 -13.74
N GLU A 236 7.87 30.34 -12.95
CA GLU A 236 8.54 31.55 -13.48
C GLU A 236 9.88 31.23 -14.15
N LEU A 237 10.66 30.32 -13.57
CA LEU A 237 11.90 29.83 -14.16
C LEU A 237 11.65 29.11 -15.50
N LYS A 238 10.63 28.25 -15.57
CA LYS A 238 10.23 27.54 -16.80
C LYS A 238 9.80 28.52 -17.90
N VAL A 239 8.97 29.52 -17.56
CA VAL A 239 8.58 30.58 -18.48
C VAL A 239 9.79 31.37 -18.99
N THR A 240 10.75 31.67 -18.10
CA THR A 240 11.97 32.39 -18.46
C THR A 240 12.88 31.58 -19.37
N LEU A 241 13.02 30.28 -19.12
CA LEU A 241 13.77 29.36 -19.99
C LEU A 241 13.13 29.25 -21.38
N ALA A 242 11.80 29.18 -21.47
CA ALA A 242 11.07 29.07 -22.73
C ALA A 242 11.07 30.37 -23.56
N LYS A 243 10.87 31.53 -22.93
CA LYS A 243 10.66 32.83 -23.62
C LYS A 243 11.86 33.76 -23.59
N GLY A 244 12.87 33.49 -22.78
CA GLY A 244 14.05 34.34 -22.59
C GLY A 244 15.17 34.08 -23.60
N VAL A 245 16.38 34.51 -23.24
CA VAL A 245 17.60 34.43 -24.06
C VAL A 245 17.94 33.00 -24.50
N TRP A 246 17.49 32.01 -23.72
CA TRP A 246 17.69 30.58 -24.00
C TRP A 246 16.72 30.04 -25.05
N SER A 247 15.55 30.67 -25.25
CA SER A 247 14.53 30.31 -26.25
C SER A 247 14.15 28.82 -26.24
N GLY A 248 14.04 28.22 -25.04
CA GLY A 248 13.72 26.80 -24.86
C GLY A 248 14.88 25.83 -25.12
N ARG A 249 16.10 26.32 -25.37
CA ARG A 249 17.27 25.46 -25.65
C ARG A 249 18.11 25.10 -24.42
N LEU A 250 17.72 25.57 -23.24
CA LEU A 250 18.26 25.15 -21.96
C LEU A 250 17.11 24.60 -21.11
N GLU A 251 17.30 23.40 -20.57
CA GLU A 251 16.37 22.76 -19.63
C GLU A 251 17.10 22.48 -18.31
N SER A 252 16.38 22.61 -17.18
CA SER A 252 16.90 22.22 -15.87
C SER A 252 16.04 21.13 -15.26
N LEU A 253 16.64 19.96 -15.02
CA LEU A 253 15.95 18.81 -14.46
C LEU A 253 15.51 19.03 -12.99
N MET A 254 16.05 20.05 -12.33
CA MET A 254 15.62 20.44 -10.99
C MET A 254 14.42 21.41 -10.99
N SER A 255 13.99 21.93 -12.14
CA SER A 255 12.78 22.76 -12.28
C SER A 255 11.59 22.00 -12.84
N ASP A 256 11.78 20.80 -13.39
CA ASP A 256 10.68 19.98 -13.90
C ASP A 256 9.95 19.26 -12.76
N HIS A 257 8.92 19.93 -12.25
CA HIS A 257 7.82 19.24 -11.63
C HIS A 257 6.82 18.87 -12.73
N ASP A 258 7.02 17.69 -13.35
CA ASP A 258 5.99 17.12 -14.20
C ASP A 258 4.77 16.81 -13.34
N THR A 259 3.78 17.69 -13.46
CA THR A 259 2.39 17.27 -13.46
C THR A 259 2.25 16.25 -14.60
N LEU A 260 2.34 14.96 -14.26
CA LEU A 260 1.75 13.90 -15.06
C LEU A 260 0.24 14.19 -15.16
N HIS A 261 -0.15 15.04 -16.12
CA HIS A 261 -1.45 15.14 -16.81
C HIS A 261 -1.58 16.50 -17.53
N ASN A 262 -1.09 16.59 -18.78
CA ASN A 262 -1.83 17.13 -19.93
C ASN A 262 -0.91 17.27 -21.16
N GLU A 263 -0.55 16.15 -21.77
CA GLU A 263 -0.37 16.16 -23.23
C GLU A 263 -1.67 15.67 -23.85
N SER A 264 -2.50 16.61 -24.30
CA SER A 264 -3.55 16.30 -25.25
C SER A 264 -2.91 16.20 -26.64
N PRO A 265 -3.07 15.09 -27.38
CA PRO A 265 -2.68 15.04 -28.78
C PRO A 265 -3.50 16.06 -29.57
N SER A 266 -2.83 16.70 -30.51
CA SER A 266 -3.40 17.63 -31.49
C SER A 266 -4.69 17.07 -32.10
N ALA A 267 -5.82 17.69 -31.74
CA ALA A 267 -7.12 17.32 -32.25
C ALA A 267 -7.21 17.60 -33.77
N PRO A 268 -7.70 16.66 -34.59
CA PRO A 268 -8.06 16.95 -35.96
C PRO A 268 -9.25 17.92 -35.99
N LYS A 269 -9.18 18.89 -36.90
CA LYS A 269 -10.27 19.84 -37.20
C LYS A 269 -11.54 19.05 -37.55
N LEU A 270 -12.48 18.95 -36.61
CA LEU A 270 -13.83 18.51 -36.90
C LEU A 270 -14.69 19.71 -37.29
N ALA A 271 -15.22 19.64 -38.51
CA ALA A 271 -16.23 20.56 -39.03
C ALA A 271 -17.45 20.59 -38.12
N ALA A 272 -17.85 21.80 -37.73
CA ALA A 272 -19.08 22.06 -37.00
C ALA A 272 -20.27 21.60 -37.86
N THR A 273 -20.93 20.53 -37.43
CA THR A 273 -22.24 20.16 -37.95
C THR A 273 -23.26 20.68 -36.94
N SER A 274 -23.92 21.77 -37.31
CA SER A 274 -25.09 22.30 -36.65
C SER A 274 -26.19 21.23 -36.63
N ASN A 275 -26.72 20.91 -35.45
CA ASN A 275 -28.14 20.64 -35.22
C ASN A 275 -28.38 20.28 -33.76
N MET A 276 -28.80 21.26 -32.96
CA MET A 276 -29.73 21.02 -31.86
C MET A 276 -30.49 22.32 -31.59
N THR A 277 -31.78 22.24 -31.87
CA THR A 277 -32.83 23.22 -31.61
C THR A 277 -32.73 23.78 -30.19
N SER A 278 -32.37 25.06 -30.07
CA SER A 278 -32.48 25.82 -28.84
C SER A 278 -33.60 26.85 -28.98
N HIS A 279 -34.47 26.92 -27.97
CA HIS A 279 -35.25 28.11 -27.71
C HIS A 279 -34.31 29.30 -27.65
N SER A 280 -34.46 30.21 -28.61
CA SER A 280 -33.68 31.42 -28.76
C SER A 280 -34.00 32.38 -27.61
N GLN A 281 -33.14 32.41 -26.59
CA GLN A 281 -32.91 33.62 -25.81
C GLN A 281 -31.60 34.24 -26.30
N SER A 282 -31.73 35.39 -26.96
CA SER A 282 -30.64 36.18 -27.52
C SER A 282 -29.68 36.65 -26.42
N HIS A 283 -28.60 35.92 -26.18
CA HIS A 283 -27.46 36.43 -25.43
C HIS A 283 -26.54 37.21 -26.39
N PRO A 284 -26.09 38.43 -26.02
CA PRO A 284 -25.11 39.16 -26.83
C PRO A 284 -23.85 38.33 -27.00
N SER A 285 -23.35 38.20 -28.24
CA SER A 285 -22.19 37.39 -28.59
C SER A 285 -20.91 37.99 -28.01
N ILE A 286 -20.52 37.54 -26.81
CA ILE A 286 -19.25 37.89 -26.18
C ILE A 286 -18.12 37.15 -26.94
N PRO A 287 -17.02 37.82 -27.31
CA PRO A 287 -15.87 37.14 -27.90
C PRO A 287 -15.34 36.04 -26.96
N PRO A 288 -14.86 34.90 -27.50
CA PRO A 288 -14.25 33.88 -26.66
C PRO A 288 -13.04 34.44 -25.92
N PHE A 289 -12.90 34.09 -24.63
CA PHE A 289 -11.80 34.50 -23.74
C PHE A 289 -11.67 36.01 -23.45
N SER A 290 -12.73 36.81 -23.66
CA SER A 290 -12.64 38.28 -23.51
C SER A 290 -13.39 38.88 -22.31
N ALA A 291 -14.10 38.09 -21.52
CA ALA A 291 -14.94 38.56 -20.41
C ALA A 291 -14.37 38.18 -19.04
N SER A 292 -14.53 39.08 -18.06
CA SER A 292 -14.19 38.85 -16.66
C SER A 292 -15.37 38.22 -15.92
N PHE A 293 -15.09 37.43 -14.88
CA PHE A 293 -16.13 36.70 -14.14
C PHE A 293 -17.21 37.63 -13.57
N THR A 294 -16.90 38.88 -13.25
CA THR A 294 -17.82 39.87 -12.66
C THR A 294 -18.65 40.65 -13.69
N ASP A 295 -18.40 40.48 -15.00
CA ASP A 295 -19.08 41.23 -16.05
C ASP A 295 -20.60 41.08 -15.98
N SER A 296 -21.33 42.20 -16.10
CA SER A 296 -22.80 42.21 -15.99
C SER A 296 -23.47 41.27 -16.99
N ASN A 297 -22.87 41.13 -18.17
CA ASN A 297 -23.34 40.26 -19.26
C ASN A 297 -23.31 38.77 -18.90
N LEU A 298 -22.55 38.36 -17.87
CA LEU A 298 -22.44 36.98 -17.40
C LEU A 298 -23.33 36.67 -16.18
N LYS A 299 -24.23 37.58 -15.77
CA LYS A 299 -25.09 37.38 -14.59
C LYS A 299 -25.90 36.07 -14.63
N VAL A 300 -26.45 35.71 -15.80
CA VAL A 300 -27.21 34.46 -16.00
C VAL A 300 -26.28 33.24 -15.92
N ALA A 301 -25.12 33.29 -16.60
CA ALA A 301 -24.12 32.23 -16.56
C ALA A 301 -23.58 31.98 -15.14
N ARG A 302 -23.29 33.05 -14.37
CA ARG A 302 -22.93 32.95 -12.95
C ARG A 302 -24.02 32.27 -12.13
N SER A 303 -25.29 32.64 -12.36
CA SER A 303 -26.41 32.03 -11.63
C SER A 303 -26.54 30.54 -11.92
N ILE A 304 -26.39 30.13 -13.18
CA ILE A 304 -26.40 28.70 -13.57
C ILE A 304 -25.23 27.97 -12.93
N TYR A 305 -24.02 28.54 -12.97
CA TYR A 305 -22.83 27.97 -12.35
C TYR A 305 -23.02 27.75 -10.85
N PHE A 306 -23.41 28.80 -10.09
CA PHE A 306 -23.62 28.68 -8.64
C PHE A 306 -24.77 27.74 -8.29
N LYS A 307 -25.89 27.76 -9.02
CA LYS A 307 -27.00 26.81 -8.78
C LYS A 307 -26.55 25.36 -9.00
N THR A 308 -25.77 25.11 -10.05
CA THR A 308 -25.26 23.76 -10.36
C THR A 308 -24.22 23.31 -9.34
N LEU A 309 -23.27 24.19 -8.99
CA LEU A 309 -22.22 23.88 -8.03
C LEU A 309 -22.79 23.68 -6.62
N ILE A 310 -23.58 24.62 -6.11
CA ILE A 310 -24.19 24.51 -4.77
C ILE A 310 -25.15 23.32 -4.72
N GLY A 311 -26.00 23.16 -5.73
CA GLY A 311 -26.92 22.03 -5.81
C GLY A 311 -26.18 20.69 -5.83
N GLY A 312 -25.11 20.58 -6.62
CA GLY A 312 -24.25 19.40 -6.69
C GLY A 312 -23.53 19.11 -5.36
N THR A 313 -22.98 20.14 -4.71
CA THR A 313 -22.32 20.01 -3.41
C THR A 313 -23.29 19.60 -2.31
N VAL A 314 -24.51 20.16 -2.28
CA VAL A 314 -25.54 19.76 -1.31
C VAL A 314 -25.96 18.30 -1.56
N ALA A 315 -26.19 17.91 -2.81
CA ALA A 315 -26.51 16.53 -3.16
C ALA A 315 -25.38 15.56 -2.76
N LEU A 316 -24.11 15.94 -2.97
CA LEU A 316 -22.96 15.16 -2.55
C LEU A 316 -22.85 15.05 -1.04
N THR A 317 -23.10 16.13 -0.30
CA THR A 317 -23.11 16.10 1.18
C THR A 317 -24.21 15.17 1.71
N VAL A 318 -25.42 15.22 1.13
CA VAL A 318 -26.51 14.30 1.50
C VAL A 318 -26.13 12.85 1.17
N ALA A 319 -25.59 12.61 -0.02
CA ALA A 319 -25.11 11.29 -0.43
C ALA A 319 -23.98 10.78 0.47
N MET A 320 -23.10 11.66 0.93
CA MET A 320 -22.01 11.33 1.86
C MET A 320 -22.58 10.79 3.17
N PHE A 321 -23.49 11.50 3.84
CA PHE A 321 -24.10 11.01 5.08
C PHE A 321 -24.94 9.74 4.88
N ALA A 322 -25.65 9.63 3.75
CA ALA A 322 -26.49 8.46 3.46
C ALA A 322 -25.68 7.21 3.09
N ILE A 323 -24.62 7.35 2.30
CA ILE A 323 -23.87 6.22 1.74
C ILE A 323 -22.65 5.89 2.61
N PHE A 324 -21.87 6.89 3.04
CA PHE A 324 -20.63 6.60 3.79
C PHE A 324 -20.95 5.99 5.15
N SER A 325 -22.11 6.28 5.73
CA SER A 325 -22.58 5.61 6.95
C SER A 325 -22.62 4.08 6.83
N ILE A 326 -22.75 3.50 5.63
CA ILE A 326 -22.65 2.05 5.40
C ILE A 326 -21.22 1.53 5.65
N TYR A 327 -20.17 2.30 5.35
CA TYR A 327 -18.80 1.87 5.67
C TYR A 327 -18.48 2.08 7.13
N TRP A 328 -18.83 3.25 7.69
CA TRP A 328 -18.62 3.53 9.11
C TRP A 328 -19.41 2.57 10.00
N GLY A 329 -20.62 2.20 9.60
CA GLY A 329 -21.46 1.24 10.32
C GLY A 329 -20.85 -0.16 10.37
N ALA A 330 -20.05 -0.58 9.37
CA ALA A 330 -19.34 -1.85 9.40
C ALA A 330 -18.21 -1.86 10.44
N LEU A 331 -17.65 -0.69 10.76
CA LEU A 331 -16.51 -0.57 11.67
C LEU A 331 -16.89 -0.12 13.09
N TRP A 332 -18.11 0.39 13.28
CA TRP A 332 -18.54 1.02 14.55
C TRP A 332 -18.48 0.09 15.77
N LYS A 333 -18.98 -1.14 15.63
CA LYS A 333 -18.99 -2.17 16.68
C LYS A 333 -18.38 -3.46 16.13
N SER A 334 -17.06 -3.52 16.07
CA SER A 334 -16.36 -4.74 15.64
C SER A 334 -15.51 -5.34 16.77
N PRO A 335 -15.80 -6.57 17.23
CA PRO A 335 -16.90 -7.44 16.80
C PRO A 335 -18.24 -7.13 17.50
N GLU A 336 -19.35 -7.13 16.76
CA GLU A 336 -20.71 -7.12 17.34
C GLU A 336 -21.16 -8.53 17.74
N HIS A 337 -20.82 -9.51 16.90
CA HIS A 337 -21.06 -10.92 17.18
C HIS A 337 -19.73 -11.65 17.40
N PRO A 338 -19.62 -12.46 18.47
CA PRO A 338 -18.41 -13.20 18.75
C PRO A 338 -18.17 -14.29 17.68
N LEU A 339 -16.90 -14.51 17.36
CA LEU A 339 -16.51 -15.58 16.44
C LEU A 339 -16.55 -16.94 17.14
N GLN A 340 -16.94 -17.99 16.42
CA GLN A 340 -16.95 -19.35 16.98
C GLN A 340 -15.52 -19.92 17.04
N GLY A 341 -15.12 -20.39 18.22
CA GLY A 341 -13.88 -21.10 18.48
C GLY A 341 -14.15 -22.49 19.04
N TRP A 342 -13.29 -23.46 18.72
CA TRP A 342 -13.39 -24.83 19.25
C TRP A 342 -12.32 -25.11 20.30
N ILE A 343 -12.69 -25.90 21.31
CA ILE A 343 -11.77 -26.49 22.27
C ILE A 343 -11.83 -28.00 22.07
N VAL A 344 -10.69 -28.64 21.81
CA VAL A 344 -10.60 -30.10 21.68
C VAL A 344 -9.53 -30.60 22.64
N ASP A 345 -9.94 -31.38 23.64
CA ASP A 345 -9.06 -31.90 24.67
C ASP A 345 -8.75 -33.39 24.43
N PHE A 346 -7.52 -33.69 23.99
CA PHE A 346 -7.03 -35.07 23.89
C PHE A 346 -6.26 -35.52 25.15
N ASP A 347 -5.97 -34.63 26.10
CA ASP A 347 -5.28 -34.94 27.35
C ASP A 347 -6.27 -35.46 28.42
N GLN A 348 -7.48 -34.90 28.46
CA GLN A 348 -8.56 -35.26 29.39
C GLN A 348 -8.11 -35.33 30.87
N SER A 349 -7.13 -34.49 31.23
CA SER A 349 -6.47 -34.51 32.53
C SER A 349 -6.24 -33.09 33.06
N THR A 350 -5.33 -32.90 34.01
CA THR A 350 -5.15 -31.63 34.74
C THR A 350 -4.86 -30.45 33.82
N ILE A 351 -4.00 -30.62 32.81
CA ILE A 351 -3.70 -29.55 31.83
C ILE A 351 -4.92 -29.30 30.95
N GLY A 352 -5.54 -30.35 30.40
CA GLY A 352 -6.76 -30.25 29.60
C GLY A 352 -7.87 -29.46 30.31
N ASN A 353 -8.20 -29.85 31.54
CA ASN A 353 -9.21 -29.19 32.37
C ASN A 353 -8.89 -27.72 32.64
N ALA A 354 -7.62 -27.38 32.93
CA ALA A 354 -7.22 -26.00 33.18
C ALA A 354 -7.39 -25.11 31.94
N VAL A 355 -7.06 -25.62 30.75
CA VAL A 355 -7.19 -24.90 29.48
C VAL A 355 -8.67 -24.73 29.11
N VAL A 356 -9.48 -25.79 29.23
CA VAL A 356 -10.93 -25.73 28.97
C VAL A 356 -11.60 -24.68 29.86
N GLN A 357 -11.36 -24.72 31.18
CA GLN A 357 -11.92 -23.75 32.12
C GLN A 357 -11.51 -22.30 31.80
N ALA A 358 -10.26 -22.07 31.41
CA ALA A 358 -9.78 -20.73 31.07
C ALA A 358 -10.45 -20.17 29.81
N LEU A 359 -10.62 -21.00 28.78
CA LEU A 359 -11.26 -20.62 27.52
C LEU A 359 -12.77 -20.41 27.71
N GLU A 360 -13.46 -21.31 28.42
CA GLU A 360 -14.89 -21.15 28.73
C GLU A 360 -15.16 -19.88 29.53
N ALA A 361 -14.35 -19.60 30.56
CA ALA A 361 -14.45 -18.36 31.33
C ALA A 361 -14.25 -17.10 30.48
N SER A 362 -13.46 -17.18 29.41
CA SER A 362 -13.25 -16.06 28.48
C SER A 362 -14.44 -15.78 27.55
N SER A 363 -15.37 -16.73 27.39
CA SER A 363 -16.52 -16.59 26.49
C SER A 363 -17.56 -15.57 26.98
N ALA A 364 -17.64 -15.32 28.29
CA ALA A 364 -18.68 -14.46 28.89
C ALA A 364 -18.54 -12.97 28.53
N SER A 365 -17.34 -12.52 28.17
CA SER A 365 -17.02 -11.12 27.81
C SER A 365 -16.11 -11.01 26.59
N GLY A 366 -15.87 -12.14 25.90
CA GLY A 366 -14.84 -12.28 24.87
C GLY A 366 -15.33 -12.04 23.45
N LYS A 367 -14.36 -11.77 22.57
CA LYS A 367 -14.55 -11.66 21.11
C LYS A 367 -14.77 -13.02 20.42
N ILE A 368 -14.60 -14.11 21.16
CA ILE A 368 -14.69 -15.50 20.70
C ILE A 368 -15.63 -16.25 21.65
N THR A 369 -16.59 -16.98 21.09
CA THR A 369 -17.41 -17.94 21.82
C THR A 369 -16.80 -19.32 21.65
N TRP A 370 -16.40 -19.93 22.77
CA TRP A 370 -15.79 -21.25 22.76
C TRP A 370 -16.85 -22.34 22.89
N SER A 371 -16.71 -23.39 22.09
CA SER A 371 -17.48 -24.62 22.20
C SER A 371 -16.55 -25.82 22.35
N GLN A 372 -16.81 -26.65 23.35
CA GLN A 372 -16.07 -27.89 23.55
C GLN A 372 -16.57 -28.93 22.54
N VAL A 373 -15.66 -29.49 21.75
CA VAL A 373 -15.95 -30.58 20.82
C VAL A 373 -15.24 -31.84 21.34
N PRO A 374 -15.95 -32.96 21.51
CA PRO A 374 -15.35 -34.20 21.99
C PRO A 374 -14.18 -34.65 21.11
N SER A 375 -13.05 -35.00 21.72
CA SER A 375 -11.88 -35.53 21.00
C SER A 375 -12.16 -36.84 20.28
N SER A 376 -13.18 -37.61 20.72
CA SER A 376 -13.66 -38.83 20.05
C SER A 376 -14.18 -38.61 18.63
N ASN A 377 -14.53 -37.38 18.27
CA ASN A 377 -14.99 -37.04 16.92
C ASN A 377 -13.85 -36.97 15.91
N PHE A 378 -12.59 -37.05 16.38
CA PHE A 378 -11.41 -36.87 15.56
C PHE A 378 -10.44 -38.04 15.75
N ALA A 379 -9.87 -38.54 14.66
CA ALA A 379 -8.79 -39.52 14.70
C ALA A 379 -7.48 -38.92 15.26
N GLY A 380 -7.34 -37.59 15.21
CA GLY A 380 -6.22 -36.87 15.81
C GLY A 380 -6.24 -35.36 15.55
N PRO A 381 -5.24 -34.61 16.08
CA PRO A 381 -5.18 -33.15 15.98
C PRO A 381 -5.18 -32.59 14.55
N SER A 382 -4.64 -33.35 13.57
CA SER A 382 -4.61 -32.93 12.17
C SER A 382 -5.99 -32.83 11.54
N GLU A 383 -6.96 -33.64 11.97
CA GLU A 383 -8.33 -33.59 11.48
C GLU A 383 -9.05 -32.33 11.95
N VAL A 384 -8.78 -31.90 13.19
CA VAL A 384 -9.23 -30.60 13.71
C VAL A 384 -8.70 -29.47 12.82
N GLY A 385 -7.43 -29.54 12.41
CA GLY A 385 -6.83 -28.60 11.47
C GLY A 385 -7.58 -28.55 10.13
N ASN A 386 -7.88 -29.70 9.53
CA ASN A 386 -8.66 -29.76 8.28
C ASN A 386 -10.04 -29.11 8.42
N ASP A 387 -10.72 -29.34 9.54
CA ASP A 387 -12.03 -28.73 9.84
C ASP A 387 -11.98 -27.19 10.01
N VAL A 388 -10.85 -26.66 10.50
CA VAL A 388 -10.58 -25.21 10.51
C VAL A 388 -10.40 -24.67 9.08
N VAL A 389 -9.71 -25.40 8.20
CA VAL A 389 -9.56 -25.01 6.78
C VAL A 389 -10.91 -25.02 6.03
N GLU A 390 -11.75 -26.02 6.33
CA GLU A 390 -13.11 -26.16 5.79
C GLU A 390 -14.14 -25.20 6.43
N GLN A 391 -13.65 -24.26 7.24
CA GLN A 391 -14.40 -23.15 7.82
C GLN A 391 -15.53 -23.60 8.78
N LYS A 392 -15.43 -24.79 9.40
CA LYS A 392 -16.41 -25.22 10.43
C LYS A 392 -16.29 -24.40 11.72
N THR A 393 -15.09 -23.89 12.00
CA THR A 393 -14.79 -22.96 13.09
C THR A 393 -13.79 -21.91 12.63
N TRP A 394 -13.65 -20.79 13.36
CA TRP A 394 -12.67 -19.74 13.02
C TRP A 394 -11.28 -20.02 13.57
N ILE A 395 -11.21 -20.67 14.74
CA ILE A 395 -9.97 -21.03 15.42
C ILE A 395 -10.24 -22.25 16.30
N ALA A 396 -9.25 -23.12 16.47
CA ALA A 396 -9.36 -24.26 17.37
C ALA A 396 -8.16 -24.29 18.33
N VAL A 397 -8.42 -24.48 19.62
CA VAL A 397 -7.39 -24.76 20.62
C VAL A 397 -7.44 -26.25 20.94
N VAL A 398 -6.35 -26.93 20.65
CA VAL A 398 -6.20 -28.36 20.84
C VAL A 398 -5.21 -28.61 21.96
N VAL A 399 -5.65 -29.30 23.01
CA VAL A 399 -4.75 -29.83 24.04
C VAL A 399 -4.27 -31.18 23.56
N ASN A 400 -2.95 -31.33 23.40
CA ASN A 400 -2.35 -32.52 22.83
C ASN A 400 -2.44 -33.70 23.80
N ALA A 401 -2.57 -34.91 23.24
CA ALA A 401 -2.62 -36.13 24.04
C ALA A 401 -1.36 -36.26 24.92
N ASN A 402 -1.54 -36.83 26.12
CA ASN A 402 -0.47 -37.10 27.08
C ASN A 402 0.25 -35.86 27.62
N ALA A 403 -0.25 -34.64 27.41
CA ALA A 403 0.38 -33.40 27.91
C ALA A 403 0.65 -33.46 29.43
N THR A 404 -0.33 -33.89 30.21
CA THR A 404 -0.20 -34.00 31.68
C THR A 404 0.82 -35.07 32.06
N SER A 405 0.80 -36.23 31.40
CA SER A 405 1.76 -37.31 31.66
C SER A 405 3.19 -36.97 31.24
N ASN A 406 3.36 -36.18 30.18
CA ASN A 406 4.67 -35.70 29.71
C ASN A 406 5.28 -34.73 30.72
N LEU A 407 4.47 -33.81 31.25
CA LEU A 407 4.90 -32.90 32.32
C LEU A 407 5.30 -33.68 33.58
N GLN A 408 4.48 -34.65 34.02
CA GLN A 408 4.80 -35.48 35.18
C GLN A 408 6.07 -36.30 34.99
N SER A 409 6.29 -36.85 33.80
CA SER A 409 7.49 -37.62 33.46
C SER A 409 8.74 -36.72 33.49
N ALA A 410 8.66 -35.52 32.89
CA ALA A 410 9.75 -34.54 32.91
C ALA A 410 10.13 -34.10 34.32
N VAL A 411 9.15 -34.01 35.22
CA VAL A 411 9.35 -33.69 36.64
C VAL A 411 10.08 -34.82 37.36
N ALA A 412 9.69 -36.07 37.10
CA ALA A 412 10.30 -37.24 37.72
C ALA A 412 11.76 -37.46 37.25
N SER A 413 12.08 -37.11 36.00
CA SER A 413 13.40 -37.29 35.41
C SER A 413 14.31 -36.05 35.46
N PHE A 414 13.80 -34.89 35.91
CA PHE A 414 14.47 -33.59 35.83
C PHE A 414 14.93 -33.25 34.40
N ASP A 415 14.03 -33.45 33.44
CA ASP A 415 14.34 -33.32 32.02
C ASP A 415 14.51 -31.84 31.59
N SER A 416 15.76 -31.45 31.34
CA SER A 416 16.09 -30.10 30.87
C SER A 416 15.66 -29.84 29.41
N SER A 417 15.24 -30.86 28.66
CA SER A 417 14.76 -30.75 27.28
C SER A 417 13.24 -30.62 27.16
N TYR A 418 12.50 -30.71 28.28
CA TYR A 418 11.05 -30.57 28.28
C TYR A 418 10.61 -29.22 27.69
N ASN A 419 9.69 -29.28 26.74
CA ASN A 419 9.14 -28.12 26.07
C ASN A 419 7.62 -28.02 26.32
N GLY A 420 7.23 -27.08 27.18
CA GLY A 420 5.83 -26.80 27.50
C GLY A 420 4.98 -26.35 26.30
N SER A 421 5.57 -25.87 25.19
CA SER A 421 4.81 -25.45 24.01
C SER A 421 4.19 -26.61 23.24
N SER A 422 4.64 -27.85 23.49
CA SER A 422 4.06 -29.06 22.93
C SER A 422 2.71 -29.44 23.57
N ALA A 423 2.32 -28.82 24.68
CA ALA A 423 1.09 -29.16 25.38
C ALA A 423 -0.17 -28.70 24.62
N ILE A 424 -0.11 -27.54 23.97
CA ILE A 424 -1.27 -26.90 23.35
C ILE A 424 -0.92 -26.47 21.92
N THR A 425 -1.77 -26.79 20.97
CA THR A 425 -1.68 -26.33 19.58
C THR A 425 -2.90 -25.51 19.22
N VAL A 426 -2.67 -24.28 18.76
CA VAL A 426 -3.72 -23.38 18.28
C VAL A 426 -3.76 -23.44 16.76
N TYR A 427 -4.82 -24.01 16.19
CA TYR A 427 -5.02 -24.06 14.74
C TYR A 427 -5.78 -22.83 14.25
N GLY A 428 -5.18 -22.12 13.30
CA GLY A 428 -5.75 -20.94 12.66
C GLY A 428 -5.71 -21.01 11.13
N ASN A 429 -6.40 -20.09 10.48
CA ASN A 429 -6.35 -19.90 9.03
C ASN A 429 -6.37 -18.40 8.73
N GLN A 430 -5.19 -17.78 8.67
CA GLN A 430 -5.06 -16.35 8.44
C GLN A 430 -5.58 -15.94 7.06
N ALA A 431 -5.37 -16.76 6.03
CA ALA A 431 -5.83 -16.47 4.68
C ALA A 431 -7.36 -16.39 4.52
N ARG A 432 -8.14 -16.95 5.46
CA ARG A 432 -9.60 -16.78 5.51
C ARG A 432 -9.98 -15.30 5.68
N SER A 433 -9.28 -14.60 6.57
CA SER A 433 -9.41 -13.15 6.78
C SER A 433 -8.21 -12.65 7.58
N GLU A 434 -7.29 -11.95 6.93
CA GLU A 434 -6.06 -11.46 7.53
C GLU A 434 -6.35 -10.43 8.63
N ASN A 435 -7.31 -9.53 8.39
CA ASN A 435 -7.70 -8.52 9.37
C ASN A 435 -8.44 -9.17 10.55
N GLY A 436 -9.37 -10.10 10.29
CA GLY A 436 -10.06 -10.83 11.36
C GLY A 436 -9.10 -11.67 12.21
N TYR A 437 -8.14 -12.33 11.57
CA TYR A 437 -7.15 -13.13 12.26
C TYR A 437 -6.19 -12.28 13.12
N ASN A 438 -5.61 -11.24 12.54
CA ASN A 438 -4.59 -10.42 13.20
C ASN A 438 -5.17 -9.46 14.25
N ALA A 439 -6.36 -8.90 14.02
CA ALA A 439 -6.94 -7.89 14.91
C ALA A 439 -7.89 -8.47 15.98
N VAL A 440 -8.44 -9.67 15.74
CA VAL A 440 -9.45 -10.27 16.62
C VAL A 440 -8.97 -11.62 17.16
N LEU A 441 -8.75 -12.61 16.30
CA LEU A 441 -8.56 -13.99 16.74
C LEU A 441 -7.26 -14.19 17.51
N LEU A 442 -6.12 -13.95 16.87
CA LEU A 442 -4.81 -14.29 17.43
C LEU A 442 -4.52 -13.57 18.75
N PRO A 443 -4.69 -12.23 18.88
CA PRO A 443 -4.43 -11.55 20.15
C PRO A 443 -5.36 -12.01 21.28
N THR A 444 -6.63 -12.32 20.96
CA THR A 444 -7.60 -12.79 21.96
C THR A 444 -7.22 -14.16 22.49
N VAL A 445 -6.88 -15.12 21.62
CA VAL A 445 -6.47 -16.47 22.05
C VAL A 445 -5.15 -16.42 22.82
N GLN A 446 -4.18 -15.66 22.33
CA GLN A 446 -2.88 -15.53 23.00
C GLN A 446 -3.03 -14.93 24.41
N ALA A 447 -3.83 -13.88 24.58
CA ALA A 447 -4.04 -13.28 25.90
C ALA A 447 -4.65 -14.29 26.89
N VAL A 448 -5.64 -15.07 26.46
CA VAL A 448 -6.29 -16.08 27.30
C VAL A 448 -5.31 -17.22 27.66
N LEU A 449 -4.59 -17.76 26.67
CA LEU A 449 -3.67 -18.88 26.90
C LEU A 449 -2.43 -18.46 27.71
N LEU A 450 -1.91 -17.25 27.53
CA LEU A 450 -0.81 -16.72 28.35
C LEU A 450 -1.27 -16.56 29.81
N SER A 451 -2.46 -16.00 30.04
CA SER A 451 -3.03 -15.89 31.38
C SER A 451 -3.28 -17.27 32.01
N ALA A 452 -3.81 -18.22 31.25
CA ALA A 452 -4.03 -19.59 31.70
C ALA A 452 -2.69 -20.27 32.08
N SER A 453 -1.67 -20.12 31.24
CA SER A 453 -0.33 -20.69 31.46
C SER A 453 0.32 -20.13 32.73
N GLN A 454 0.21 -18.81 32.96
CA GLN A 454 0.73 -18.17 34.18
C GLN A 454 -0.01 -18.63 35.44
N LYS A 455 -1.35 -18.67 35.41
CA LYS A 455 -2.15 -19.15 36.54
C LYS A 455 -1.84 -20.62 36.86
N PHE A 456 -1.74 -21.45 35.82
CA PHE A 456 -1.34 -22.85 35.97
C PHE A 456 0.04 -22.95 36.60
N ALA A 457 1.03 -22.20 36.11
CA ALA A 457 2.39 -22.20 36.67
C ALA A 457 2.42 -21.81 38.16
N GLN A 458 1.65 -20.80 38.57
CA GLN A 458 1.56 -20.39 39.98
C GLN A 458 0.94 -21.46 40.88
N SER A 459 -0.20 -22.03 40.46
CA SER A 459 -0.84 -23.13 41.19
C SER A 459 0.05 -24.37 41.23
N TYR A 460 0.73 -24.68 40.11
CA TYR A 460 1.63 -25.82 39.98
C TYR A 460 2.86 -25.69 40.89
N ALA A 461 3.51 -24.53 40.90
CA ALA A 461 4.63 -24.24 41.80
C ALA A 461 4.22 -24.33 43.28
N THR A 462 3.02 -23.83 43.63
CA THR A 462 2.49 -23.91 44.99
C THR A 462 2.22 -25.35 45.42
N ASN A 463 1.66 -26.18 44.53
CA ASN A 463 1.42 -27.61 44.77
C ASN A 463 2.72 -28.41 44.90
N LEU A 464 3.74 -28.07 44.12
CA LEU A 464 5.08 -28.66 44.25
C LEU A 464 5.75 -28.28 45.57
N ALA A 465 5.57 -27.04 46.03
CA ALA A 465 6.12 -26.57 47.30
C ALA A 465 5.43 -27.16 48.52
N SER A 466 4.12 -27.45 48.44
CA SER A 466 3.33 -28.03 49.54
C SER A 466 3.42 -29.56 49.61
N SER A 467 3.81 -30.22 48.52
CA SER A 467 4.10 -31.65 48.51
C SER A 467 5.38 -31.92 49.31
N SER A 468 5.41 -32.97 50.14
CA SER A 468 6.52 -33.31 51.07
C SER A 468 7.88 -33.67 50.41
N SER A 469 8.07 -33.32 49.14
CA SER A 469 9.22 -33.60 48.27
C SER A 469 10.00 -32.31 47.95
N SER A 470 10.33 -31.51 48.97
CA SER A 470 11.07 -30.24 48.82
C SER A 470 12.44 -30.39 48.14
N SER A 471 13.04 -31.58 48.17
CA SER A 471 14.27 -31.93 47.43
C SER A 471 14.09 -31.93 45.91
N ASN A 472 12.89 -32.23 45.39
CA ASN A 472 12.62 -32.19 43.95
C ASN A 472 12.54 -30.74 43.45
N LEU A 473 12.01 -29.82 44.26
CA LEU A 473 11.90 -28.41 43.89
C LEU A 473 13.28 -27.76 43.69
N THR A 474 14.22 -28.00 44.62
CA THR A 474 15.60 -27.49 44.48
C THR A 474 16.31 -28.09 43.27
N ASN A 475 16.13 -29.39 43.00
CA ASN A 475 16.74 -30.05 41.84
C ASN A 475 16.11 -29.59 40.51
N LEU A 476 14.79 -29.35 40.47
CA LEU A 476 14.13 -28.78 39.30
C LEU A 476 14.62 -27.36 39.01
N LEU A 477 14.71 -26.51 40.02
CA LEU A 477 15.26 -25.15 39.85
C LEU A 477 16.72 -25.16 39.37
N ALA A 478 17.51 -26.14 39.81
CA ALA A 478 18.91 -26.25 39.41
C ALA A 478 19.12 -26.87 38.02
N ARG A 479 18.29 -27.84 37.60
CA ARG A 479 18.51 -28.64 36.39
C ARG A 479 17.52 -28.36 35.26
N ALA A 480 16.28 -28.03 35.57
CA ALA A 480 15.20 -27.83 34.60
C ALA A 480 14.21 -26.74 35.07
N PRO A 481 14.66 -25.49 35.29
CA PRO A 481 13.84 -24.41 35.85
C PRO A 481 12.60 -24.08 35.00
N GLN A 482 12.66 -24.33 33.69
CA GLN A 482 11.56 -24.12 32.75
C GLN A 482 10.31 -24.96 33.05
N ILE A 483 10.46 -26.11 33.72
CA ILE A 483 9.32 -26.92 34.16
C ILE A 483 8.46 -26.16 35.19
N ILE A 484 9.07 -25.24 35.96
CA ILE A 484 8.38 -24.42 36.97
C ILE A 484 7.92 -23.09 36.38
N THR A 485 8.78 -22.42 35.61
CA THR A 485 8.48 -21.09 35.07
C THR A 485 7.52 -21.14 33.88
N GLN A 486 7.51 -22.24 33.12
CA GLN A 486 6.64 -22.44 31.96
C GLN A 486 6.23 -23.94 31.79
N PRO A 487 5.53 -24.53 32.76
CA PRO A 487 5.09 -25.94 32.71
C PRO A 487 4.20 -26.24 31.50
N ILE A 488 3.38 -25.27 31.12
CA ILE A 488 2.53 -25.33 29.93
C ILE A 488 2.72 -24.06 29.10
N SER A 489 2.69 -24.24 27.79
CA SER A 489 2.70 -23.17 26.79
C SER A 489 1.97 -23.67 25.55
N PHE A 490 1.99 -22.89 24.49
CA PHE A 490 1.28 -23.21 23.26
C PHE A 490 2.10 -22.88 22.02
N VAL A 491 1.80 -23.57 20.93
CA VAL A 491 2.27 -23.23 19.59
C VAL A 491 1.08 -22.79 18.74
N VAL A 492 1.27 -21.73 17.95
CA VAL A 492 0.28 -21.30 16.96
C VAL A 492 0.64 -21.92 15.62
N ASN A 493 -0.27 -22.71 15.08
CA ASN A 493 -0.16 -23.32 13.77
C ASN A 493 -1.17 -22.67 12.83
N ASP A 494 -0.69 -21.72 12.04
CA ASP A 494 -1.47 -21.14 10.96
C ASP A 494 -1.43 -22.06 9.74
N LEU A 495 -2.55 -22.72 9.49
CA LEU A 495 -2.68 -23.77 8.47
C LEU A 495 -2.55 -23.20 7.05
N LYS A 496 -2.93 -21.93 6.86
CA LYS A 496 -2.94 -21.22 5.58
C LYS A 496 -2.54 -19.76 5.82
N PRO A 497 -1.23 -19.47 5.89
CA PRO A 497 -0.75 -18.12 6.13
C PRO A 497 -1.04 -17.18 4.96
N PHE A 498 -1.28 -15.90 5.27
CA PHE A 498 -1.38 -14.83 4.28
C PHE A 498 0.02 -14.29 3.98
N ASP A 499 0.80 -15.08 3.22
CA ASP A 499 2.23 -14.88 2.97
C ASP A 499 2.55 -14.15 1.64
N ILE A 500 1.52 -13.69 0.91
CA ILE A 500 1.66 -12.92 -0.34
C ILE A 500 1.18 -11.49 -0.08
N PRO A 501 2.05 -10.51 0.22
CA PRO A 501 1.64 -9.14 0.53
C PRO A 501 0.84 -8.47 -0.60
N VAL A 502 1.17 -8.78 -1.86
CA VAL A 502 0.46 -8.27 -3.06
C VAL A 502 -1.00 -8.75 -3.09
N ALA A 503 -1.34 -9.87 -2.45
CA ALA A 503 -2.70 -10.37 -2.41
C ALA A 503 -3.67 -9.42 -1.71
N THR A 504 -3.20 -8.53 -0.81
CA THR A 504 -4.04 -7.48 -0.20
C THR A 504 -4.61 -6.54 -1.25
N ALA A 505 -3.83 -6.23 -2.29
CA ALA A 505 -4.30 -5.46 -3.42
C ALA A 505 -5.34 -6.25 -4.24
N MET A 506 -5.30 -7.58 -4.25
CA MET A 506 -6.22 -8.40 -5.06
C MET A 506 -7.53 -8.72 -4.33
N THR A 507 -7.50 -8.85 -3.00
CA THR A 507 -8.65 -9.26 -2.17
C THR A 507 -9.47 -8.09 -1.64
N TYR A 508 -8.96 -6.86 -1.71
CA TYR A 508 -9.63 -5.66 -1.17
C TYR A 508 -9.49 -4.42 -2.07
N VAL A 509 -8.31 -3.78 -2.10
CA VAL A 509 -8.13 -2.46 -2.75
C VAL A 509 -8.38 -2.53 -4.26
N GLY A 510 -7.93 -3.59 -4.91
CA GLY A 510 -8.07 -3.81 -6.35
C GLY A 510 -9.52 -4.05 -6.79
N LEU A 511 -10.41 -4.45 -5.88
CA LEU A 511 -11.84 -4.55 -6.21
C LEU A 511 -12.41 -3.15 -6.50
N ILE A 512 -11.95 -2.12 -5.78
CA ILE A 512 -12.29 -0.72 -6.06
C ILE A 512 -11.78 -0.33 -7.46
N TYR A 513 -10.54 -0.69 -7.81
CA TYR A 513 -10.00 -0.45 -9.15
C TYR A 513 -10.81 -1.16 -10.23
N THR A 514 -11.27 -2.38 -9.98
CA THR A 514 -12.11 -3.14 -10.92
C THR A 514 -13.39 -2.37 -11.27
N LEU A 515 -14.04 -1.77 -10.28
CA LEU A 515 -15.23 -0.96 -10.47
C LEU A 515 -14.92 0.39 -11.14
N ILE A 516 -13.86 1.09 -10.73
CA ILE A 516 -13.43 2.36 -11.35
C ILE A 516 -13.09 2.16 -12.84
N LEU A 517 -12.33 1.12 -13.17
CA LEU A 517 -12.00 0.78 -14.55
C LEU A 517 -13.27 0.44 -15.34
N SER A 518 -14.20 -0.29 -14.73
CA SER A 518 -15.50 -0.58 -15.34
C SER A 518 -16.28 0.71 -15.64
N PHE A 519 -16.29 1.67 -14.72
CA PHE A 519 -16.89 3.00 -14.92
C PHE A 519 -16.24 3.77 -16.06
N PHE A 520 -14.92 3.77 -16.19
CA PHE A 520 -14.25 4.41 -17.33
C PHE A 520 -14.67 3.77 -18.66
N ILE A 521 -14.72 2.44 -18.75
CA ILE A 521 -15.21 1.76 -19.96
C ILE A 521 -16.65 2.15 -20.28
N VAL A 522 -17.54 2.24 -19.28
CA VAL A 522 -18.94 2.69 -19.48
C VAL A 522 -18.98 4.10 -20.09
N ASN A 523 -18.16 5.03 -19.59
CA ASN A 523 -18.10 6.39 -20.11
C ASN A 523 -17.49 6.47 -21.50
N ILE A 524 -16.39 5.75 -21.76
CA ILE A 524 -15.76 5.67 -23.08
C ILE A 524 -16.75 5.10 -24.10
N SER A 525 -17.47 4.04 -23.73
CA SER A 525 -18.50 3.41 -24.54
C SER A 525 -19.64 4.37 -24.86
N LEU A 526 -20.11 5.16 -23.88
CA LEU A 526 -21.11 6.19 -24.12
C LEU A 526 -20.59 7.29 -25.05
N SER A 527 -19.42 7.86 -24.79
CA SER A 527 -18.81 8.90 -25.61
C SER A 527 -18.62 8.43 -27.06
N ALA A 528 -18.16 7.19 -27.26
CA ALA A 528 -18.04 6.59 -28.58
C ALA A 528 -19.39 6.51 -29.31
N ARG A 529 -20.48 6.12 -28.62
CA ARG A 529 -21.83 6.07 -29.22
C ARG A 529 -22.39 7.46 -29.55
N LEU A 530 -22.12 8.46 -28.71
CA LEU A 530 -22.56 9.84 -28.94
C LEU A 530 -21.80 10.49 -30.10
N MET A 531 -20.47 10.38 -30.12
CA MET A 531 -19.61 10.96 -31.16
C MET A 531 -19.84 10.32 -32.54
N SER A 532 -20.11 9.00 -32.58
CA SER A 532 -20.40 8.29 -33.83
C SER A 532 -21.85 8.46 -34.32
N GLY A 533 -22.72 9.07 -33.53
CA GLY A 533 -24.16 9.15 -33.83
C GLY A 533 -24.90 7.80 -33.74
N LEU A 534 -24.24 6.71 -33.33
CA LEU A 534 -24.88 5.40 -33.23
C LEU A 534 -26.03 5.38 -32.22
N GLU A 535 -26.01 6.25 -31.20
CA GLU A 535 -27.08 6.38 -30.21
C GLU A 535 -28.41 6.82 -30.86
N THR A 536 -28.37 7.68 -31.88
CA THR A 536 -29.57 8.19 -32.56
C THR A 536 -30.01 7.28 -33.71
N HIS A 537 -29.07 6.81 -34.53
CA HIS A 537 -29.36 6.11 -35.79
C HIS A 537 -29.72 4.62 -35.63
N LEU A 538 -29.26 3.95 -34.59
CA LEU A 538 -29.51 2.51 -34.42
C LEU A 538 -30.93 2.22 -33.93
N THR A 539 -31.47 1.07 -34.35
CA THR A 539 -32.70 0.51 -33.76
C THR A 539 -32.47 0.10 -32.30
N THR A 540 -33.53 0.05 -31.50
CA THR A 540 -33.45 -0.34 -30.07
C THR A 540 -32.79 -1.71 -29.87
N ALA A 541 -33.10 -2.69 -30.72
CA ALA A 541 -32.47 -4.02 -30.63
C ALA A 541 -30.99 -3.99 -31.04
N SER A 542 -30.62 -3.16 -32.03
CA SER A 542 -29.23 -3.04 -32.47
C SER A 542 -28.36 -2.35 -31.42
N ILE A 543 -28.85 -1.30 -30.76
CA ILE A 543 -28.10 -0.61 -29.71
C ILE A 543 -27.94 -1.46 -28.45
N ILE A 544 -28.95 -2.24 -28.07
CA ILE A 544 -28.84 -3.19 -26.95
C ILE A 544 -27.76 -4.23 -27.24
N ARG A 545 -27.75 -4.82 -28.44
CA ARG A 545 -26.72 -5.78 -28.86
C ARG A 545 -25.33 -5.16 -28.89
N LEU A 546 -25.19 -3.95 -29.41
CA LEU A 546 -23.93 -3.22 -29.42
C LEU A 546 -23.39 -3.06 -28.00
N ARG A 547 -24.22 -2.58 -27.07
CA ARG A 547 -23.83 -2.31 -25.68
C ARG A 547 -23.42 -3.58 -24.94
N LEU A 548 -24.20 -4.66 -25.06
CA LEU A 548 -23.85 -5.93 -24.43
C LEU A 548 -22.56 -6.51 -25.04
N LEU A 549 -22.46 -6.60 -26.36
CA LEU A 549 -21.31 -7.21 -27.01
C LEU A 549 -20.02 -6.42 -26.75
N SER A 550 -20.07 -5.08 -26.84
CA SER A 550 -18.89 -4.24 -26.58
C SER A 550 -18.41 -4.34 -25.13
N SER A 551 -19.33 -4.38 -24.15
CA SER A 551 -18.96 -4.59 -22.75
C SER A 551 -18.33 -5.96 -22.52
N PHE A 552 -18.91 -7.05 -23.05
CA PHE A 552 -18.36 -8.40 -22.88
C PHE A 552 -16.95 -8.54 -23.46
N VAL A 553 -16.73 -8.03 -24.67
CA VAL A 553 -15.44 -8.10 -25.35
C VAL A 553 -14.42 -7.21 -24.63
N THR A 554 -14.77 -5.96 -24.32
CA THR A 554 -13.83 -5.02 -23.70
C THR A 554 -13.40 -5.49 -22.32
N TYR A 555 -14.33 -5.97 -21.49
CA TYR A 555 -13.98 -6.49 -20.16
C TYR A 555 -13.16 -7.78 -20.23
N LEU A 556 -13.27 -8.58 -21.29
CA LEU A 556 -12.44 -9.78 -21.45
C LEU A 556 -10.95 -9.40 -21.61
N PHE A 557 -10.66 -8.40 -22.46
CA PHE A 557 -9.30 -7.90 -22.65
C PHE A 557 -8.79 -7.11 -21.45
N LEU A 558 -9.62 -6.23 -20.88
CA LEU A 558 -9.22 -5.40 -19.75
C LEU A 558 -8.92 -6.25 -18.50
N SER A 559 -9.76 -7.25 -18.22
CA SER A 559 -9.52 -8.18 -17.11
C SER A 559 -8.25 -9.02 -17.31
N LEU A 560 -7.85 -9.31 -18.55
CA LEU A 560 -6.59 -10.01 -18.84
C LEU A 560 -5.39 -9.18 -18.42
N PHE A 561 -5.30 -7.93 -18.89
CA PHE A 561 -4.20 -7.02 -18.53
C PHE A 561 -4.20 -6.67 -17.04
N TYR A 562 -5.39 -6.50 -16.45
CA TYR A 562 -5.53 -6.34 -15.02
C TYR A 562 -4.98 -7.54 -14.24
N SER A 563 -5.26 -8.76 -14.70
CA SER A 563 -4.77 -9.99 -14.06
C SER A 563 -3.28 -10.23 -14.29
N LEU A 564 -2.75 -9.84 -15.47
CA LEU A 564 -1.33 -9.91 -15.80
C LEU A 564 -0.49 -9.01 -14.89
N LEU A 565 -1.04 -7.93 -14.35
CA LEU A 565 -0.35 -7.09 -13.37
C LEU A 565 0.06 -7.90 -12.14
N SER A 566 -0.84 -8.69 -11.57
CA SER A 566 -0.52 -9.58 -10.44
C SER A 566 0.54 -10.62 -10.82
N ARG A 567 0.51 -11.12 -12.05
CA ARG A 567 1.54 -12.04 -12.55
C ARG A 567 2.90 -11.37 -12.76
N ALA A 568 2.93 -10.10 -13.18
CA ALA A 568 4.15 -9.31 -13.33
C ALA A 568 4.85 -9.07 -11.99
N PHE A 569 4.07 -8.90 -10.91
CA PHE A 569 4.58 -8.88 -9.53
C PHE A 569 4.81 -10.28 -8.93
N GLN A 570 4.99 -11.30 -9.79
CA GLN A 570 5.41 -12.66 -9.41
C GLN A 570 4.47 -13.37 -8.43
N VAL A 571 3.16 -13.04 -8.44
CA VAL A 571 2.18 -13.80 -7.64
C VAL A 571 2.09 -15.23 -8.13
N ASP A 572 2.20 -16.17 -7.19
CA ASP A 572 2.07 -17.60 -7.45
C ASP A 572 0.59 -18.04 -7.39
N PHE A 573 0.08 -18.48 -8.54
CA PHE A 573 -1.28 -18.99 -8.69
C PHE A 573 -1.36 -20.52 -8.66
N SER A 574 -0.24 -21.22 -8.47
CA SER A 574 -0.17 -22.68 -8.63
C SER A 574 -0.57 -23.47 -7.38
N ARG A 575 -0.68 -22.83 -6.22
CA ARG A 575 -0.82 -23.50 -4.92
C ARG A 575 -2.02 -24.43 -4.78
N LYS A 576 -3.18 -24.06 -5.34
CA LYS A 576 -4.41 -24.89 -5.26
C LYS A 576 -4.74 -25.62 -6.57
N PHE A 577 -4.63 -24.91 -7.69
CA PHE A 577 -5.11 -25.40 -9.00
C PHE A 577 -4.00 -25.57 -10.05
N GLY A 578 -2.73 -25.52 -9.64
CA GLY A 578 -1.60 -25.62 -10.57
C GLY A 578 -1.65 -24.55 -11.66
N ALA A 579 -1.35 -24.94 -12.90
CA ALA A 579 -1.33 -24.03 -14.04
C ALA A 579 -2.69 -23.34 -14.33
N ALA A 580 -3.81 -23.96 -13.94
CA ALA A 580 -5.14 -23.41 -14.16
C ALA A 580 -5.48 -22.23 -13.23
N GLY A 581 -4.73 -22.02 -12.14
CA GLY A 581 -5.03 -20.99 -11.14
C GLY A 581 -5.04 -19.57 -11.71
N PHE A 582 -4.11 -19.25 -12.64
CA PHE A 582 -4.08 -17.94 -13.29
C PHE A 582 -5.30 -17.74 -14.21
N VAL A 583 -5.68 -18.76 -14.97
CA VAL A 583 -6.85 -18.68 -15.86
C VAL A 583 -8.14 -18.51 -15.04
N LEU A 584 -8.27 -19.22 -13.92
CA LEU A 584 -9.38 -19.04 -12.99
C LEU A 584 -9.42 -17.62 -12.41
N PHE A 585 -8.28 -17.05 -12.05
CA PHE A 585 -8.19 -15.67 -11.56
C PHE A 585 -8.57 -14.65 -12.65
N TRP A 586 -8.12 -14.85 -13.89
CA TRP A 586 -8.51 -14.01 -15.01
C TRP A 586 -10.02 -14.07 -15.27
N MET A 587 -10.60 -15.28 -15.38
CA MET A 587 -12.04 -15.45 -15.58
C MET A 587 -12.86 -14.90 -14.41
N LEU A 588 -12.34 -14.98 -13.18
CA LEU A 588 -12.95 -14.36 -12.01
C LEU A 588 -13.00 -12.84 -12.14
N ASN A 589 -11.90 -12.20 -12.53
CA ASN A 589 -11.88 -10.75 -12.76
C ASN A 589 -12.77 -10.34 -13.93
N TRP A 590 -12.87 -11.16 -14.98
CA TRP A 590 -13.78 -10.92 -16.09
C TRP A 590 -15.25 -10.96 -15.65
N ALA A 591 -15.65 -12.01 -14.93
CA ALA A 591 -16.98 -12.12 -14.34
C ALA A 591 -17.25 -10.98 -13.33
N GLY A 592 -16.23 -10.60 -12.55
CA GLY A 592 -16.26 -9.47 -11.64
C GLY A 592 -16.54 -8.15 -12.36
N MET A 593 -15.76 -7.80 -13.38
CA MET A 593 -15.97 -6.60 -14.21
C MET A 593 -17.34 -6.62 -14.90
N LEU A 594 -17.79 -7.77 -15.42
CA LEU A 594 -19.13 -7.90 -16.00
C LEU A 594 -20.24 -7.62 -14.98
N SER A 595 -20.11 -8.14 -13.76
CA SER A 595 -21.13 -7.99 -12.71
C SER A 595 -21.36 -6.53 -12.32
N VAL A 596 -20.27 -5.77 -12.09
CA VAL A 596 -20.36 -4.36 -11.67
C VAL A 596 -20.44 -3.39 -12.85
N GLY A 597 -19.78 -3.69 -13.96
CA GLY A 597 -19.73 -2.86 -15.16
C GLY A 597 -21.06 -2.82 -15.92
N LEU A 598 -21.73 -3.96 -16.07
CA LEU A 598 -23.06 -3.98 -16.68
C LEU A 598 -24.12 -3.34 -15.77
N ALA A 599 -23.98 -3.43 -14.45
CA ALA A 599 -24.84 -2.70 -13.53
C ALA A 599 -24.67 -1.18 -13.71
N LEU A 600 -23.44 -0.69 -13.92
CA LEU A 600 -23.17 0.71 -14.26
C LEU A 600 -23.73 1.10 -15.62
N GLU A 601 -23.55 0.27 -16.67
CA GLU A 601 -24.16 0.52 -17.99
C GLU A 601 -25.70 0.57 -17.91
N ALA A 602 -26.32 -0.33 -17.15
CA ALA A 602 -27.75 -0.31 -16.93
C ALA A 602 -28.19 1.00 -16.25
N MET A 603 -27.58 1.37 -15.14
CA MET A 603 -27.96 2.59 -14.41
C MET A 603 -27.62 3.87 -15.15
N LEU A 604 -26.60 3.87 -16.03
CA LEU A 604 -26.30 5.00 -16.91
C LEU A 604 -27.48 5.39 -17.79
N THR A 605 -28.22 4.41 -18.31
CA THR A 605 -29.41 4.72 -19.13
C THR A 605 -30.51 5.41 -18.35
N LEU A 606 -30.69 5.05 -17.08
CA LEU A 606 -31.75 5.56 -16.25
C LEU A 606 -31.38 6.91 -15.61
N MET A 607 -30.18 7.02 -15.07
CA MET A 607 -29.75 8.15 -14.23
C MET A 607 -29.02 9.25 -14.99
N THR A 608 -28.66 9.02 -16.26
CA THR A 608 -27.85 9.91 -17.12
C THR A 608 -26.47 10.22 -16.53
N MET A 609 -25.63 10.94 -17.28
CA MET A 609 -24.26 11.31 -16.86
C MET A 609 -24.19 12.06 -15.53
N LYS A 610 -25.26 12.75 -15.13
CA LYS A 610 -25.30 13.51 -13.87
C LYS A 610 -25.51 12.63 -12.63
N GLY A 611 -26.24 11.52 -12.76
CA GLY A 611 -26.62 10.68 -11.63
C GLY A 611 -25.72 9.46 -11.39
N VAL A 612 -25.04 8.96 -12.43
CA VAL A 612 -24.20 7.75 -12.31
C VAL A 612 -23.09 7.85 -11.27
N PRO A 613 -22.39 8.99 -11.07
CA PRO A 613 -21.36 9.07 -10.04
C PRO A 613 -21.88 8.73 -8.63
N PHE A 614 -23.12 9.10 -8.29
CA PHE A 614 -23.73 8.77 -6.99
C PHE A 614 -24.02 7.27 -6.87
N PHE A 615 -24.51 6.64 -7.94
CA PHE A 615 -24.72 5.19 -7.98
C PHE A 615 -23.40 4.43 -7.91
N MET A 616 -22.36 4.93 -8.57
CA MET A 616 -21.00 4.37 -8.49
C MET A 616 -20.48 4.40 -7.04
N ILE A 617 -20.62 5.53 -6.35
CA ILE A 617 -20.23 5.66 -4.94
C ILE A 617 -21.02 4.68 -4.06
N LEU A 618 -22.34 4.57 -4.23
CA LEU A 618 -23.16 3.58 -3.53
C LEU A 618 -22.66 2.16 -3.78
N LEU A 619 -22.43 1.81 -5.06
CA LEU A 619 -22.00 0.48 -5.45
C LEU A 619 -20.62 0.14 -4.88
N ILE A 620 -19.67 1.09 -4.85
CA ILE A 620 -18.35 0.92 -4.23
C ILE A 620 -18.53 0.68 -2.73
N ILE A 621 -19.19 1.60 -2.02
CA ILE A 621 -19.24 1.57 -0.57
C ILE A 621 -19.96 0.33 -0.06
N SER A 622 -21.13 -0.03 -0.62
CA SER A 622 -21.84 -1.24 -0.22
C SER A 622 -21.01 -2.52 -0.43
N ASN A 623 -20.24 -2.59 -1.51
CA ASN A 623 -19.41 -3.76 -1.79
C ASN A 623 -18.15 -3.83 -0.89
N VAL A 624 -17.51 -2.70 -0.62
CA VAL A 624 -16.26 -2.63 0.16
C VAL A 624 -16.51 -2.89 1.65
N SER A 625 -17.64 -2.41 2.19
CA SER A 625 -17.99 -2.54 3.62
C SER A 625 -17.99 -3.97 4.14
N VAL A 626 -18.23 -4.96 3.28
CA VAL A 626 -18.33 -6.38 3.64
C VAL A 626 -17.05 -7.18 3.41
N CYS A 627 -15.97 -6.54 2.92
CA CYS A 627 -14.73 -7.22 2.54
C CYS A 627 -13.59 -7.02 3.55
N PHE A 628 -13.65 -5.96 4.37
CA PHE A 628 -12.54 -5.59 5.25
C PHE A 628 -12.40 -6.54 6.46
N LEU A 629 -13.52 -6.89 7.09
CA LEU A 629 -13.61 -7.79 8.24
C LEU A 629 -14.49 -9.00 7.91
N PRO A 630 -14.40 -10.10 8.68
CA PRO A 630 -15.34 -11.21 8.55
C PRO A 630 -16.79 -10.74 8.64
N ILE A 631 -17.66 -11.14 7.71
CA ILE A 631 -19.09 -10.82 7.78
C ILE A 631 -19.71 -11.31 9.10
N ASP A 632 -19.20 -12.40 9.67
CA ASP A 632 -19.68 -12.96 10.93
C ASP A 632 -19.51 -12.03 12.13
N VAL A 633 -18.57 -11.08 12.11
CA VAL A 633 -18.39 -10.10 13.20
C VAL A 633 -19.20 -8.82 13.02
N LEU A 634 -19.73 -8.60 11.82
CA LEU A 634 -20.45 -7.38 11.45
C LEU A 634 -21.92 -7.44 11.93
N PRO A 635 -22.58 -6.28 12.08
CA PRO A 635 -24.02 -6.22 12.30
C PRO A 635 -24.79 -7.04 11.26
N GLY A 636 -25.90 -7.67 11.68
CA GLY A 636 -26.67 -8.60 10.83
C GLY A 636 -27.12 -8.04 9.46
N ILE A 637 -27.25 -6.71 9.33
CA ILE A 637 -27.56 -6.06 8.04
C ILE A 637 -26.50 -6.34 6.97
N TYR A 638 -25.22 -6.47 7.32
CA TYR A 638 -24.11 -6.68 6.37
C TYR A 638 -24.08 -8.08 5.74
N ARG A 639 -24.99 -8.98 6.15
CA ARG A 639 -25.17 -10.29 5.51
C ARG A 639 -25.60 -10.18 4.05
N TYR A 640 -26.06 -9.02 3.58
CA TYR A 640 -26.24 -8.78 2.14
C TYR A 640 -24.93 -9.03 1.36
N GLY A 641 -23.77 -8.90 2.00
CA GLY A 641 -22.45 -9.08 1.39
C GLY A 641 -22.28 -10.43 0.71
N TYR A 642 -22.91 -11.50 1.21
CA TYR A 642 -22.90 -12.82 0.59
C TYR A 642 -23.45 -12.81 -0.85
N ALA A 643 -24.39 -11.91 -1.15
CA ALA A 643 -24.97 -11.75 -2.47
C ALA A 643 -24.23 -10.71 -3.33
N PHE A 644 -23.19 -10.04 -2.83
CA PHE A 644 -22.54 -8.92 -3.53
C PHE A 644 -21.24 -9.34 -4.22
N PRO A 645 -20.87 -8.72 -5.36
CA PRO A 645 -19.71 -9.11 -6.14
C PRO A 645 -18.38 -9.12 -5.39
N PHE A 646 -18.04 -8.05 -4.64
CA PHE A 646 -16.69 -7.92 -4.07
C PHE A 646 -16.38 -9.00 -3.04
N TYR A 647 -17.36 -9.35 -2.19
CA TYR A 647 -17.20 -10.42 -1.21
C TYR A 647 -16.87 -11.76 -1.90
N ASN A 648 -17.63 -12.10 -2.94
CA ASN A 648 -17.46 -13.34 -3.70
C ASN A 648 -16.12 -13.37 -4.46
N ILE A 649 -15.70 -12.24 -5.04
CA ILE A 649 -14.37 -12.12 -5.67
C ILE A 649 -13.28 -12.31 -4.60
N SER A 650 -13.36 -11.63 -3.46
CA SER A 650 -12.38 -11.75 -2.37
C SER A 650 -12.26 -13.20 -1.88
N CYS A 651 -13.38 -13.89 -1.64
CA CYS A 651 -13.40 -15.30 -1.25
C CYS A 651 -12.79 -16.22 -2.33
N ALA A 652 -13.11 -15.97 -3.61
CA ALA A 652 -12.56 -16.75 -4.72
C ALA A 652 -11.05 -16.54 -4.89
N VAL A 653 -10.55 -15.29 -4.80
CA VAL A 653 -9.11 -14.99 -4.83
C VAL A 653 -8.39 -15.71 -3.69
N ARG A 654 -8.93 -15.66 -2.46
CA ARG A 654 -8.37 -16.36 -1.30
C ARG A 654 -8.30 -17.88 -1.52
N THR A 655 -9.31 -18.44 -2.17
CA THR A 655 -9.35 -19.86 -2.54
C THR A 655 -8.26 -20.21 -3.55
N ILE A 656 -8.09 -19.39 -4.59
CA ILE A 656 -7.13 -19.61 -5.67
C ILE A 656 -5.69 -19.48 -5.16
N LEU A 657 -5.39 -18.42 -4.41
CA LEU A 657 -4.04 -18.09 -3.97
C LEU A 657 -3.59 -18.91 -2.77
N PHE A 658 -4.42 -19.02 -1.74
CA PHE A 658 -3.98 -19.57 -0.46
C PHE A 658 -4.48 -20.97 -0.19
N GLY A 659 -5.36 -21.54 -1.02
CA GLY A 659 -5.82 -22.90 -0.76
C GLY A 659 -6.90 -23.01 0.32
N THR A 660 -7.64 -21.94 0.62
CA THR A 660 -8.77 -21.97 1.59
C THR A 660 -9.97 -22.77 1.04
N LYS A 661 -11.04 -22.93 1.83
CA LYS A 661 -12.26 -23.68 1.44
C LYS A 661 -12.72 -23.42 0.01
N ASN A 662 -13.00 -24.49 -0.73
CA ASN A 662 -13.40 -24.38 -2.14
C ASN A 662 -14.87 -23.96 -2.32
N ASN A 663 -15.13 -22.65 -2.36
CA ASN A 663 -16.45 -22.09 -2.67
C ASN A 663 -16.52 -21.46 -4.08
N LEU A 664 -15.60 -21.80 -4.99
CA LEU A 664 -15.51 -21.15 -6.30
C LEU A 664 -16.80 -21.22 -7.10
N GLY A 665 -17.49 -22.36 -7.10
CA GLY A 665 -18.76 -22.52 -7.83
C GLY A 665 -19.83 -21.53 -7.36
N LEU A 666 -19.95 -21.34 -6.04
CA LEU A 666 -20.87 -20.34 -5.45
C LEU A 666 -20.45 -18.92 -5.84
N ASN A 667 -19.16 -18.61 -5.71
CA ASN A 667 -18.64 -17.27 -6.00
C ASN A 667 -18.88 -16.87 -7.46
N PHE A 668 -18.58 -17.77 -8.42
CA PHE A 668 -18.91 -17.55 -9.83
C PHE A 668 -20.42 -17.48 -10.07
N GLY A 669 -21.21 -18.31 -9.40
CA GLY A 669 -22.66 -18.29 -9.49
C GLY A 669 -23.27 -16.93 -9.13
N VAL A 670 -22.80 -16.29 -8.05
CA VAL A 670 -23.26 -14.94 -7.65
C VAL A 670 -22.86 -13.88 -8.69
N LEU A 671 -21.62 -13.93 -9.20
CA LEU A 671 -21.17 -12.98 -10.22
C LEU A 671 -21.98 -13.10 -11.51
N ILE A 672 -22.22 -14.33 -11.96
CA ILE A 672 -23.05 -14.61 -13.14
C ILE A 672 -24.50 -14.18 -12.91
N ALA A 673 -25.04 -14.35 -11.70
CA ALA A 673 -26.38 -13.87 -11.38
C ALA A 673 -26.49 -12.35 -11.52
N TRP A 674 -25.51 -11.58 -11.04
CA TRP A 674 -25.45 -10.12 -11.23
C TRP A 674 -25.31 -9.72 -12.69
N THR A 675 -24.48 -10.43 -13.46
CA THR A 675 -24.38 -10.26 -14.91
C THR A 675 -25.73 -10.52 -15.59
N ALA A 676 -26.42 -11.61 -15.25
CA ALA A 676 -27.72 -11.96 -15.81
C ALA A 676 -28.80 -10.92 -15.48
N ILE A 677 -28.86 -10.45 -14.23
CA ILE A 677 -29.75 -9.35 -13.82
C ILE A 677 -29.49 -8.11 -14.68
N SER A 678 -28.22 -7.76 -14.88
CA SER A 678 -27.83 -6.59 -15.69
C SER A 678 -28.15 -6.78 -17.18
N CYS A 679 -28.02 -8.00 -17.70
CA CYS A 679 -28.44 -8.35 -19.06
C CYS A 679 -29.95 -8.26 -19.27
N ILE A 680 -30.77 -8.28 -18.21
CA ILE A 680 -32.23 -8.07 -18.29
C ILE A 680 -32.59 -6.60 -18.07
N THR A 681 -31.98 -5.94 -17.08
CA THR A 681 -32.29 -4.55 -16.73
C THR A 681 -31.82 -3.57 -17.79
N LEU A 682 -30.66 -3.79 -18.43
CA LEU A 682 -30.15 -2.91 -19.47
C LEU A 682 -31.09 -2.83 -20.70
N PRO A 683 -31.55 -3.95 -21.30
CA PRO A 683 -32.56 -3.90 -22.35
C PRO A 683 -33.85 -3.22 -21.92
N PHE A 684 -34.33 -3.50 -20.71
CA PHE A 684 -35.56 -2.93 -20.18
C PHE A 684 -35.46 -1.40 -20.03
N PHE A 685 -34.39 -0.90 -19.41
CA PHE A 685 -34.16 0.53 -19.25
C PHE A 685 -33.93 1.24 -20.59
N GLN A 686 -33.18 0.62 -21.51
CA GLN A 686 -32.97 1.17 -22.85
C GLN A 686 -34.31 1.29 -23.61
N TRP A 687 -35.14 0.25 -23.55
CA TRP A 687 -36.45 0.25 -24.19
C TRP A 687 -37.37 1.33 -23.59
N PHE A 688 -37.39 1.43 -22.26
CA PHE A 688 -38.19 2.44 -21.55
C PHE A 688 -37.78 3.86 -21.93
N MET A 689 -36.48 4.17 -21.88
CA MET A 689 -35.96 5.50 -22.22
C MET A 689 -36.15 5.83 -23.70
N ARG A 690 -36.02 4.85 -24.61
CA ARG A 690 -36.26 5.07 -26.04
C ARG A 690 -37.71 5.42 -26.32
N ARG A 691 -38.67 4.78 -25.65
CA ARG A 691 -40.10 5.14 -25.78
C ARG A 691 -40.37 6.56 -25.32
N LYS A 692 -39.76 6.97 -24.21
CA LYS A 692 -39.85 8.36 -23.72
C LYS A 692 -39.32 9.36 -24.74
N HIS A 693 -38.12 9.14 -25.28
CA HIS A 693 -37.54 10.02 -26.32
C HIS A 693 -38.40 10.09 -27.59
N ILE A 694 -38.98 8.98 -28.04
CA ILE A 694 -39.87 8.98 -29.21
C ILE A 694 -41.15 9.77 -28.92
N SER A 695 -41.73 9.63 -27.72
CA SER A 695 -42.89 10.43 -27.32
C SER A 695 -42.60 11.92 -27.28
N GLU A 696 -41.41 12.32 -26.81
CA GLU A 696 -40.97 13.73 -26.78
C GLU A 696 -40.72 14.28 -28.20
N LEU A 697 -40.19 13.46 -29.11
CA LEU A 697 -40.03 13.81 -30.53
C LEU A 697 -41.38 13.96 -31.24
N ASN A 698 -42.33 13.07 -30.97
CA ASN A 698 -43.66 13.14 -31.59
C ASN A 698 -44.48 14.31 -31.03
N GLY A 699 -44.35 14.64 -29.74
CA GLY A 699 -45.04 15.78 -29.11
C GLY A 699 -44.50 17.16 -29.52
N THR A 700 -43.29 17.23 -30.07
CA THR A 700 -42.73 18.48 -30.63
C THR A 700 -43.06 18.67 -32.12
N MET A 701 -43.70 17.67 -32.76
CA MET A 701 -44.09 17.69 -34.17
C MET A 701 -45.59 17.94 -34.43
N GLU A 702 -46.44 18.05 -33.40
CA GLU A 702 -47.81 18.58 -33.57
C GLU A 702 -47.74 20.11 -33.75
N PRO A 703 -48.13 20.67 -34.91
CA PRO A 703 -48.28 22.11 -35.05
C PRO A 703 -49.49 22.59 -34.25
N ASP A 704 -49.34 23.74 -33.58
CA ASP A 704 -50.44 24.50 -32.97
C ASP A 704 -51.53 24.81 -34.01
N GLU A 705 -52.48 23.90 -34.21
CA GLU A 705 -53.70 24.13 -34.98
C GLU A 705 -54.73 24.86 -34.10
N LYS A 706 -54.37 26.04 -33.57
CA LYS A 706 -55.28 26.98 -32.91
C LYS A 706 -54.85 28.43 -33.07
N VAL A 707 -54.66 28.91 -34.30
CA VAL A 707 -54.85 30.33 -34.65
C VAL A 707 -55.37 30.43 -36.09
N ALA A 708 -56.68 30.24 -36.26
CA ALA A 708 -57.45 30.76 -37.39
C ALA A 708 -58.94 30.61 -37.06
N ASP A 709 -59.48 31.60 -36.35
CA ASP A 709 -60.76 32.26 -36.64
C ASP A 709 -60.91 33.50 -35.75
#